data_AF-A0A6J2UM05-F1
#
_entry.id   AF-A0A6J2UM05-F1
#
_cell.length_a   1.000
_cell.length_b   1.000
_cell.length_c   1.000
_cell.angle_alpha   90.00
_cell.angle_beta   90.00
_cell.angle_gamma   90.00
#
_symmetry.space_group_name_H-M   'P 1'
#
loop_
_entity.id
_entity.type
_entity.pdbx_description
1 polymer ?
#
loop_
_entity_poly.entity_id
_entity_poly.type
_entity_poly.pdbx_seq_one_letter_code
_entity_poly.pdbx_strand_id
1 'polypeptide(L)'
;MARPSRHGPNQGGDIMITWCLEEEAAKDWHECSMKAESAVSTTPLHSPPTAVTTNVPKTTTTVSFNTEDLNEKIDKNVEKRIWNKKGEAEPTVLECPPLGLESLRVKDAQLQASSFKRRGLGPHRGRLNIQSGIEDGDIYDGAWCARYEDKKQWLQVDAMRLIRFTGVILQGRSSIWSWDWVHTYKVQTSNDSISWKPCMNGTKEAIFEGNRDSETPVLAVFPEPAVARYIRINPQTWYKNGTICLRAEVLGCTLPDPNKIYPWQMEQVIQDKLDFRHHNYKEMRKLMKSVNEACPNITRIYSIGKSYAGLKLYVMEISDNPGKHELGEPEFRYVAGMHGNEVLGRELLLNLMEYMCQEYKKGNQRVVQLVKDTRIHLLPSMNPDGYEMAYKKGSELSGWALGRYSWEGIDMNHNFADLNTVMWDAIELETDKSKLINHYFPIPEQYTSKDAFVAPETRAVISWMQNIPFVLSANLHGGELVVTYPFDMTRDWAPREHTPTPDDSFFRWLATVYASTNHVMSNPDRRPCHYVDFLRHNNIINGASWHTVPGSMNDFSYLHTNCFEVTVELSCDKFPHASELPAEWVNNKDSLLTYMEQVHRGIKGVVTDKETEAGIPDAIIKVDSIDHHIRSASDGDYWRLLNPGEYEITVTAEGYMPVTRKCQVYYEPHPTICDFRLTKTPKQRLREILAKGGKIPKDLQLRLRQLRTRKLRVTTKAINQRRASQQKIRASQR
;
A
#
# COMPACT_ATOMS: atom_id res chain seq x y z
N MET A 1 -12.47 38.82 -59.23
CA MET A 1 -13.49 37.76 -59.38
C MET A 1 -13.03 36.52 -58.62
N ALA A 2 -13.97 35.92 -57.91
CA ALA A 2 -13.99 34.57 -57.33
C ALA A 2 -12.99 34.21 -56.20
N ARG A 3 -13.57 34.33 -55.00
CA ARG A 3 -13.34 33.62 -53.75
C ARG A 3 -13.70 32.09 -53.86
N PRO A 4 -13.54 31.29 -52.77
CA PRO A 4 -13.13 29.87 -52.75
C PRO A 4 -14.28 28.88 -52.46
N SER A 5 -13.97 27.58 -52.35
CA SER A 5 -14.79 26.61 -51.60
C SER A 5 -13.94 25.60 -50.83
N ARG A 6 -14.37 25.39 -49.58
CA ARG A 6 -13.82 24.57 -48.49
C ARG A 6 -14.27 23.11 -48.63
N HIS A 7 -13.51 22.17 -48.03
CA HIS A 7 -14.08 21.19 -47.09
C HIS A 7 -12.99 20.56 -46.18
N GLY A 8 -13.11 20.87 -44.87
CA GLY A 8 -12.85 20.10 -43.65
C GLY A 8 -11.62 19.20 -43.48
N PRO A 9 -10.81 19.38 -42.41
CA PRO A 9 -10.20 18.25 -41.74
C PRO A 9 -11.27 17.58 -40.86
N ASN A 10 -11.55 16.31 -41.13
CA ASN A 10 -12.33 15.48 -40.21
C ASN A 10 -11.50 15.25 -38.94
N GLN A 11 -12.12 15.56 -37.82
CA GLN A 11 -11.76 15.10 -36.49
C GLN A 11 -11.66 13.56 -36.52
N GLY A 12 -10.48 13.02 -36.21
CA GLY A 12 -10.28 11.64 -35.83
C GLY A 12 -9.86 11.66 -34.38
N GLY A 13 -10.77 11.25 -33.48
CA GLY A 13 -10.57 11.29 -32.05
C GLY A 13 -9.41 10.40 -31.61
N ASP A 14 -8.56 10.96 -30.75
CA ASP A 14 -7.65 10.22 -29.91
C ASP A 14 -8.50 9.47 -28.87
N ILE A 15 -8.59 8.15 -29.02
CA ILE A 15 -9.30 7.28 -28.08
C ILE A 15 -8.25 6.57 -27.21
N MET A 16 -8.15 7.09 -26.00
CA MET A 16 -7.59 6.48 -24.79
C MET A 16 -8.25 5.13 -24.52
N ILE A 17 -7.51 4.01 -24.60
CA ILE A 17 -7.95 2.72 -24.05
C ILE A 17 -6.70 1.96 -23.56
N THR A 18 -6.34 2.15 -22.30
CA THR A 18 -5.42 1.23 -21.58
C THR A 18 -5.74 1.07 -20.11
N TRP A 19 -6.99 1.27 -19.72
CA TRP A 19 -7.40 0.87 -18.39
C TRP A 19 -8.31 -0.35 -18.39
N CYS A 20 -8.71 -0.94 -19.53
CA CYS A 20 -9.69 -2.04 -19.56
C CYS A 20 -9.31 -3.39 -18.91
N LEU A 21 -8.07 -3.61 -18.44
CA LEU A 21 -7.78 -4.74 -17.54
C LEU A 21 -7.81 -4.35 -16.04
N GLU A 22 -7.83 -3.05 -15.74
CA GLU A 22 -8.07 -2.45 -14.42
C GLU A 22 -9.48 -1.81 -14.30
N GLU A 23 -10.19 -1.59 -15.42
CA GLU A 23 -11.49 -0.88 -15.55
C GLU A 23 -12.66 -1.79 -15.92
N GLU A 24 -12.49 -3.04 -16.36
CA GLU A 24 -13.68 -3.89 -16.58
C GLU A 24 -14.46 -4.12 -15.28
N ALA A 25 -13.81 -3.94 -14.12
CA ALA A 25 -14.49 -3.85 -12.83
C ALA A 25 -15.08 -2.45 -12.52
N ALA A 26 -14.57 -1.36 -13.11
CA ALA A 26 -15.00 0.03 -12.86
C ALA A 26 -16.04 0.56 -13.87
N LYS A 27 -16.21 -0.07 -15.05
CA LYS A 27 -17.26 0.32 -16.00
C LYS A 27 -18.67 0.03 -15.49
N ASP A 28 -18.85 -1.01 -14.67
CA ASP A 28 -20.11 -1.26 -13.97
C ASP A 28 -20.38 -0.23 -12.84
N TRP A 29 -19.37 0.51 -12.38
CA TRP A 29 -19.53 1.59 -11.39
C TRP A 29 -20.13 2.86 -11.99
N HIS A 30 -19.82 3.14 -13.26
CA HIS A 30 -20.24 4.38 -13.91
C HIS A 30 -21.73 4.40 -14.29
N GLU A 31 -22.34 3.24 -14.60
CA GLU A 31 -23.79 3.16 -14.88
C GLU A 31 -24.68 3.27 -13.63
N CYS A 32 -24.16 2.97 -12.43
CA CYS A 32 -24.91 3.17 -11.18
C CYS A 32 -24.88 4.62 -10.68
N SER A 33 -23.78 5.35 -10.87
CA SER A 33 -23.68 6.74 -10.38
C SER A 33 -24.46 7.74 -11.27
N MET A 34 -24.50 7.54 -12.59
CA MET A 34 -25.17 8.47 -13.50
C MET A 34 -26.70 8.39 -13.50
N LYS A 35 -27.30 7.32 -12.93
CA LYS A 35 -28.78 7.21 -12.84
C LYS A 35 -29.38 7.93 -11.64
N ALA A 36 -28.57 8.49 -10.74
CA ALA A 36 -29.06 9.25 -9.58
C ALA A 36 -29.14 10.78 -9.82
N GLU A 37 -28.58 11.31 -10.92
CA GLU A 37 -28.42 12.77 -11.10
C GLU A 37 -29.33 13.43 -12.14
N SER A 38 -30.25 12.71 -12.79
CA SER A 38 -31.14 13.31 -13.80
C SER A 38 -32.60 13.45 -13.34
N ALA A 39 -32.87 14.16 -12.22
CA ALA A 39 -34.23 14.59 -11.92
C ALA A 39 -34.34 15.72 -10.88
N VAL A 40 -33.77 16.92 -11.08
CA VAL A 40 -34.34 18.13 -10.43
C VAL A 40 -34.25 19.36 -11.33
N SER A 41 -35.42 19.92 -11.63
CA SER A 41 -35.68 21.11 -12.43
C SER A 41 -35.37 22.42 -11.67
N THR A 42 -34.92 23.40 -12.45
CA THR A 42 -34.58 24.80 -12.13
C THR A 42 -35.66 25.60 -11.37
N THR A 43 -35.27 26.35 -10.32
CA THR A 43 -35.78 27.71 -9.99
C THR A 43 -34.84 28.44 -8.99
N PRO A 44 -34.77 29.80 -8.94
CA PRO A 44 -33.65 30.53 -8.32
C PRO A 44 -33.93 31.30 -7.00
N LEU A 45 -32.83 31.59 -6.28
CA LEU A 45 -32.57 32.59 -5.21
C LEU A 45 -33.27 32.47 -3.82
N HIS A 46 -32.48 32.31 -2.73
CA HIS A 46 -32.23 33.33 -1.68
C HIS A 46 -31.48 32.82 -0.41
N SER A 47 -30.45 33.58 0.00
CA SER A 47 -29.85 33.76 1.36
C SER A 47 -29.14 32.59 2.10
N PRO A 48 -28.02 32.87 2.82
CA PRO A 48 -27.24 31.85 3.52
C PRO A 48 -27.84 31.52 4.90
N PRO A 49 -27.94 30.25 5.32
CA PRO A 49 -28.36 29.93 6.67
C PRO A 49 -27.18 29.96 7.65
N THR A 50 -27.43 30.67 8.73
CA THR A 50 -26.72 30.68 10.01
C THR A 50 -26.38 29.29 10.54
N ALA A 51 -25.16 29.14 11.07
CA ALA A 51 -24.70 27.98 11.81
C ALA A 51 -25.65 27.65 12.98
N VAL A 52 -26.37 26.54 12.84
CA VAL A 52 -27.10 25.90 13.93
C VAL A 52 -26.23 24.78 14.46
N THR A 53 -25.74 24.95 15.69
CA THR A 53 -25.13 23.89 16.48
C THR A 53 -26.18 22.81 16.78
N THR A 54 -26.17 21.74 16.01
CA THR A 54 -26.89 20.51 16.32
C THR A 54 -25.96 19.57 17.08
N ASN A 55 -26.26 19.38 18.37
CA ASN A 55 -25.71 18.28 19.17
C ASN A 55 -26.26 16.96 18.58
N VAL A 56 -25.47 16.32 17.71
CA VAL A 56 -25.69 14.93 17.31
C VAL A 56 -24.94 14.03 18.30
N PRO A 57 -25.58 12.99 18.86
CA PRO A 57 -24.89 12.03 19.71
C PRO A 57 -23.83 11.31 18.86
N LYS A 58 -22.55 11.47 19.21
CA LYS A 58 -21.47 10.63 18.70
C LYS A 58 -21.70 9.20 19.18
N THR A 59 -22.44 8.39 18.42
CA THR A 59 -22.28 6.93 18.49
C THR A 59 -20.98 6.61 17.77
N THR A 60 -19.86 6.85 18.44
CA THR A 60 -18.58 6.27 18.06
C THR A 60 -18.72 4.78 18.25
N THR A 61 -18.76 4.01 17.16
CA THR A 61 -18.61 2.55 17.23
C THR A 61 -17.19 2.28 17.70
N THR A 62 -17.00 2.24 19.02
CA THR A 62 -15.71 1.88 19.62
C THR A 62 -15.38 0.47 19.18
N VAL A 63 -14.42 0.33 18.26
CA VAL A 63 -13.83 -0.97 17.93
C VAL A 63 -13.16 -1.48 19.20
N SER A 64 -13.78 -2.48 19.84
CA SER A 64 -13.23 -3.09 21.04
C SER A 64 -12.06 -4.00 20.65
N PHE A 65 -10.84 -3.57 20.96
CA PHE A 65 -9.63 -4.38 20.78
C PHE A 65 -9.56 -5.49 21.84
N ASN A 66 -10.36 -6.55 21.68
CA ASN A 66 -10.38 -7.67 22.64
C ASN A 66 -9.12 -8.54 22.54
N THR A 67 -8.58 -8.88 23.71
CA THR A 67 -7.29 -9.53 23.94
C THR A 67 -7.30 -11.07 23.82
N GLU A 68 -8.46 -11.71 23.63
CA GLU A 68 -8.61 -13.18 23.69
C GLU A 68 -9.20 -13.82 22.41
N ASP A 69 -9.10 -13.12 21.28
CA ASP A 69 -9.82 -13.49 20.05
C ASP A 69 -9.32 -14.78 19.35
N LEU A 70 -8.10 -15.24 19.66
CA LEU A 70 -7.53 -16.41 19.00
C LEU A 70 -8.05 -17.75 19.52
N ASN A 71 -8.66 -17.78 20.70
CA ASN A 71 -9.30 -18.98 21.24
C ASN A 71 -10.73 -19.17 20.69
N GLU A 72 -11.30 -18.15 20.03
CA GLU A 72 -12.57 -18.29 19.36
C GLU A 72 -12.45 -19.22 18.14
N LYS A 73 -13.28 -20.26 18.13
CA LYS A 73 -13.44 -21.11 16.95
C LYS A 73 -13.97 -20.24 15.80
N ILE A 74 -13.46 -20.47 14.59
CA ILE A 74 -14.01 -19.82 13.39
C ILE A 74 -15.49 -20.22 13.32
N ASP A 75 -16.36 -19.24 13.07
CA ASP A 75 -17.79 -19.49 12.91
C ASP A 75 -18.00 -20.56 11.83
N LYS A 76 -18.78 -21.60 12.14
CA LYS A 76 -19.06 -22.70 11.21
C LYS A 76 -19.68 -22.23 9.89
N ASN A 77 -20.41 -21.11 9.89
CA ASN A 77 -20.98 -20.51 8.69
C ASN A 77 -19.90 -19.87 7.81
N VAL A 78 -18.93 -19.18 8.43
CA VAL A 78 -17.74 -18.64 7.75
C VAL A 78 -16.89 -19.78 7.20
N GLU A 79 -16.67 -20.84 7.99
CA GLU A 79 -15.96 -22.03 7.53
C GLU A 79 -16.63 -22.66 6.32
N LYS A 80 -17.97 -22.73 6.31
CA LYS A 80 -18.71 -23.25 5.16
C LYS A 80 -18.58 -22.39 3.92
N ARG A 81 -18.64 -21.07 4.09
CA ARG A 81 -18.59 -20.10 2.97
C ARG A 81 -17.25 -20.12 2.26
N ILE A 82 -16.16 -20.25 3.02
CA ILE A 82 -14.79 -20.17 2.50
C ILE A 82 -14.25 -21.57 2.15
N TRP A 83 -14.45 -22.59 3.00
CA TRP A 83 -13.82 -23.91 2.84
C TRP A 83 -14.77 -25.08 2.48
N ASN A 84 -16.11 -24.97 2.53
CA ASN A 84 -17.04 -26.08 2.15
C ASN A 84 -17.73 -25.93 0.79
N LYS A 85 -17.16 -25.21 -0.19
CA LYS A 85 -17.65 -25.32 -1.57
C LYS A 85 -17.40 -26.75 -2.07
N LYS A 86 -18.47 -27.57 -2.12
CA LYS A 86 -18.44 -28.94 -2.63
C LYS A 86 -17.81 -28.95 -4.03
N GLY A 87 -16.62 -29.55 -4.17
CA GLY A 87 -15.97 -29.79 -5.46
C GLY A 87 -14.60 -29.14 -5.67
N GLU A 88 -14.06 -28.38 -4.72
CA GLU A 88 -12.73 -27.75 -4.86
C GLU A 88 -11.65 -28.61 -4.18
N ALA A 89 -10.62 -29.00 -4.96
CA ALA A 89 -9.48 -29.79 -4.49
C ALA A 89 -8.55 -28.98 -3.58
N GLU A 90 -7.84 -29.65 -2.66
CA GLU A 90 -6.67 -29.07 -1.97
C GLU A 90 -5.68 -28.49 -3.00
N PRO A 91 -4.86 -27.47 -2.62
CA PRO A 91 -3.87 -26.90 -3.53
C PRO A 91 -3.04 -28.01 -4.17
N THR A 92 -2.84 -27.93 -5.48
CA THR A 92 -2.12 -28.95 -6.23
C THR A 92 -0.70 -29.03 -5.70
N VAL A 93 -0.40 -30.09 -4.93
CA VAL A 93 0.96 -30.33 -4.44
C VAL A 93 1.83 -30.70 -5.63
N LEU A 94 2.69 -29.78 -6.04
CA LEU A 94 3.66 -30.00 -7.10
C LEU A 94 4.79 -30.89 -6.55
N GLU A 95 5.20 -31.90 -7.33
CA GLU A 95 6.31 -32.78 -6.93
C GLU A 95 7.65 -32.03 -6.83
N CYS A 96 7.83 -31.00 -7.67
CA CYS A 96 9.04 -30.21 -7.73
C CYS A 96 8.71 -28.70 -7.79
N PRO A 97 9.59 -27.85 -7.23
CA PRO A 97 9.42 -26.41 -7.27
C PRO A 97 9.63 -25.83 -8.68
N PRO A 98 9.18 -24.58 -8.92
CA PRO A 98 9.55 -23.83 -10.12
C PRO A 98 11.05 -23.57 -10.16
N LEU A 99 11.61 -23.49 -11.37
CA LEU A 99 13.02 -23.15 -11.57
C LEU A 99 13.30 -21.66 -11.38
N GLY A 100 12.25 -20.83 -11.46
CA GLY A 100 12.32 -19.39 -11.22
C GLY A 100 12.50 -18.59 -12.51
N LEU A 101 11.68 -18.89 -13.52
CA LEU A 101 11.53 -18.03 -14.69
C LEU A 101 10.82 -16.74 -14.30
N GLU A 102 9.77 -16.81 -13.47
CA GLU A 102 9.04 -15.64 -12.94
C GLU A 102 9.88 -14.85 -11.92
N SER A 103 10.43 -15.53 -10.92
CA SER A 103 11.26 -14.93 -9.86
C SER A 103 12.67 -14.51 -10.31
N LEU A 104 12.99 -14.66 -11.61
CA LEU A 104 14.23 -14.24 -12.25
C LEU A 104 15.50 -14.99 -11.80
N ARG A 105 15.38 -16.07 -11.04
CA ARG A 105 16.50 -16.97 -10.69
C ARG A 105 17.13 -17.59 -11.94
N VAL A 106 16.32 -17.91 -12.95
CA VAL A 106 16.80 -18.25 -14.29
C VAL A 106 17.22 -16.96 -14.99
N LYS A 107 18.50 -16.82 -15.31
CA LYS A 107 19.06 -15.63 -15.98
C LYS A 107 18.69 -15.59 -17.45
N ASP A 108 18.67 -14.40 -18.06
CA ASP A 108 18.34 -14.25 -19.49
C ASP A 108 19.28 -15.05 -20.41
N ALA A 109 20.55 -15.22 -20.03
CA ALA A 109 21.52 -16.03 -20.77
C ALA A 109 21.19 -17.55 -20.78
N GLN A 110 20.34 -18.02 -19.87
CA GLN A 110 19.85 -19.40 -19.82
C GLN A 110 18.65 -19.63 -20.74
N LEU A 111 18.12 -18.58 -21.37
CA LEU A 111 16.94 -18.64 -22.23
C LEU A 111 17.32 -18.44 -23.70
N GLN A 112 16.91 -19.38 -24.54
CA GLN A 112 17.13 -19.34 -25.99
C GLN A 112 15.84 -19.68 -26.73
N ALA A 113 15.75 -19.28 -28.00
CA ALA A 113 14.62 -19.63 -28.84
C ALA A 113 15.06 -19.91 -30.28
N SER A 114 14.23 -20.66 -31.01
CA SER A 114 14.41 -20.92 -32.44
C SER A 114 14.43 -19.65 -33.29
N SER A 115 13.54 -18.72 -32.94
CA SER A 115 13.39 -17.42 -33.58
C SER A 115 12.61 -16.49 -32.65
N PHE A 116 12.64 -15.19 -32.92
CA PHE A 116 11.79 -14.22 -32.24
C PHE A 116 11.45 -13.06 -33.18
N LYS A 117 10.24 -12.51 -33.05
CA LYS A 117 9.72 -11.48 -33.96
C LYS A 117 10.50 -10.16 -33.88
N ARG A 118 10.80 -9.71 -32.66
CA ARG A 118 11.59 -8.51 -32.34
C ARG A 118 12.24 -8.65 -30.96
N ARG A 119 13.21 -7.80 -30.63
CA ARG A 119 13.94 -7.87 -29.35
C ARG A 119 12.99 -7.89 -28.14
N GLY A 120 11.96 -7.04 -28.11
CA GLY A 120 10.98 -7.01 -27.02
C GLY A 120 10.10 -8.25 -26.88
N LEU A 121 10.11 -9.16 -27.86
CA LEU A 121 9.42 -10.45 -27.84
C LEU A 121 10.41 -11.64 -27.86
N GLY A 122 11.62 -11.41 -27.35
CA GLY A 122 12.69 -12.40 -27.31
C GLY A 122 12.50 -13.49 -26.23
N PRO A 123 13.39 -14.50 -26.19
CA PRO A 123 13.29 -15.61 -25.23
C PRO A 123 13.32 -15.16 -23.76
N HIS A 124 14.03 -14.06 -23.45
CA HIS A 124 14.08 -13.48 -22.11
C HIS A 124 12.72 -13.00 -21.57
N ARG A 125 11.73 -12.86 -22.46
CA ARG A 125 10.34 -12.48 -22.15
C ARG A 125 9.39 -13.67 -22.09
N GLY A 126 9.87 -14.89 -22.37
CA GLY A 126 9.06 -16.12 -22.28
C GLY A 126 8.84 -16.62 -20.85
N ARG A 127 8.68 -15.72 -19.89
CA ARG A 127 8.60 -16.01 -18.44
C ARG A 127 7.17 -15.86 -17.96
N LEU A 128 6.75 -16.73 -17.05
CA LEU A 128 5.43 -16.66 -16.44
C LEU A 128 5.20 -15.28 -15.81
N ASN A 129 3.96 -14.80 -15.93
CA ASN A 129 3.45 -13.53 -15.40
C ASN A 129 4.21 -12.25 -15.82
N ILE A 130 5.12 -12.31 -16.79
CA ILE A 130 5.79 -11.09 -17.26
C ILE A 130 4.76 -10.12 -17.87
N GLN A 131 4.85 -8.83 -17.50
CA GLN A 131 3.95 -7.78 -17.98
C GLN A 131 4.56 -7.05 -19.19
N SER A 132 3.72 -6.71 -20.17
CA SER A 132 4.12 -5.86 -21.30
C SER A 132 4.21 -4.39 -20.90
N GLY A 133 4.98 -3.62 -21.67
CA GLY A 133 4.80 -2.17 -21.74
C GLY A 133 3.44 -1.79 -22.33
N ILE A 134 3.14 -0.50 -22.27
CA ILE A 134 1.85 0.08 -22.67
C ILE A 134 1.82 0.36 -24.17
N GLU A 135 2.97 0.58 -24.81
CA GLU A 135 3.02 0.97 -26.21
C GLU A 135 3.24 -0.25 -27.11
N ASP A 136 2.49 -0.37 -28.22
CA ASP A 136 2.81 -1.40 -29.21
C ASP A 136 4.12 -1.05 -29.90
N GLY A 137 5.09 -1.95 -29.88
CA GLY A 137 6.44 -1.60 -30.29
C GLY A 137 7.48 -1.89 -29.25
N ASP A 138 7.07 -1.94 -27.99
CA ASP A 138 7.97 -1.77 -26.87
C ASP A 138 9.15 -2.75 -26.87
N ILE A 139 10.28 -2.24 -26.40
CA ILE A 139 11.49 -3.04 -26.17
C ILE A 139 11.27 -4.08 -25.06
N TYR A 140 10.17 -4.00 -24.33
CA TYR A 140 9.74 -4.90 -23.25
C TYR A 140 8.26 -5.29 -23.43
N ASP A 141 8.00 -6.31 -24.23
CA ASP A 141 6.65 -6.77 -24.56
C ASP A 141 6.33 -8.08 -23.82
N GLY A 142 5.08 -8.50 -23.71
CA GLY A 142 4.64 -9.42 -22.64
C GLY A 142 4.76 -10.93 -22.91
N ALA A 143 5.65 -11.37 -23.80
CA ALA A 143 5.92 -12.79 -24.05
C ALA A 143 7.18 -13.01 -24.91
N TRP A 144 7.60 -14.28 -25.03
CA TRP A 144 8.36 -14.70 -26.22
C TRP A 144 7.37 -14.96 -27.36
N CYS A 145 7.63 -14.36 -28.53
CA CYS A 145 6.88 -14.64 -29.76
C CYS A 145 7.81 -15.06 -30.88
N ALA A 146 7.53 -16.20 -31.51
CA ALA A 146 8.31 -16.70 -32.63
C ALA A 146 8.18 -15.81 -33.87
N ARG A 147 9.22 -15.78 -34.72
CA ARG A 147 9.20 -15.02 -35.98
C ARG A 147 8.40 -15.74 -37.07
N TYR A 148 8.43 -17.06 -37.06
CA TYR A 148 7.81 -17.90 -38.08
C TYR A 148 6.68 -18.71 -37.47
N GLU A 149 5.57 -18.83 -38.19
CA GLU A 149 4.37 -19.55 -37.76
C GLU A 149 4.39 -21.00 -38.26
N ASP A 150 5.36 -21.78 -37.79
CA ASP A 150 5.49 -23.19 -38.12
C ASP A 150 5.70 -24.06 -36.86
N LYS A 151 5.59 -25.38 -37.02
CA LYS A 151 5.72 -26.34 -35.91
C LYS A 151 7.18 -26.61 -35.49
N LYS A 152 8.15 -25.90 -36.06
CA LYS A 152 9.59 -26.06 -35.76
C LYS A 152 10.07 -25.08 -34.70
N GLN A 153 9.20 -24.20 -34.22
CA GLN A 153 9.55 -23.20 -33.22
C GLN A 153 9.73 -23.80 -31.83
N TRP A 154 10.59 -23.18 -31.02
CA TRP A 154 10.83 -23.61 -29.65
C TRP A 154 11.35 -22.48 -28.76
N LEU A 155 10.98 -22.55 -27.47
CA LEU A 155 11.62 -21.86 -26.36
C LEU A 155 12.43 -22.87 -25.55
N GLN A 156 13.66 -22.54 -25.21
CA GLN A 156 14.61 -23.41 -24.52
C GLN A 156 15.09 -22.78 -23.22
N VAL A 157 15.17 -23.62 -22.18
CA VAL A 157 15.73 -23.27 -20.87
C VAL A 157 16.95 -24.16 -20.59
N ASP A 158 18.08 -23.55 -20.25
CA ASP A 158 19.27 -24.22 -19.70
C ASP A 158 19.23 -24.18 -18.17
N ALA A 159 19.03 -25.33 -17.53
CA ALA A 159 19.03 -25.42 -16.07
C ALA A 159 20.43 -25.37 -15.45
N MET A 160 21.49 -25.26 -16.26
CA MET A 160 22.93 -25.26 -15.92
C MET A 160 23.47 -26.54 -15.28
N ARG A 161 22.59 -27.40 -14.76
CA ARG A 161 22.89 -28.68 -14.11
C ARG A 161 21.83 -29.71 -14.50
N LEU A 162 22.06 -30.97 -14.19
CA LEU A 162 21.04 -32.01 -14.36
C LEU A 162 19.88 -31.76 -13.37
N ILE A 163 18.68 -31.61 -13.92
CA ILE A 163 17.42 -31.42 -13.21
C ILE A 163 16.48 -32.56 -13.59
N ARG A 164 15.70 -33.02 -12.61
CA ARG A 164 14.54 -33.89 -12.86
C ARG A 164 13.35 -32.99 -13.15
N PHE A 165 13.02 -32.82 -14.43
CA PHE A 165 11.86 -32.05 -14.87
C PHE A 165 10.57 -32.86 -14.68
N THR A 166 9.54 -32.21 -14.13
CA THR A 166 8.24 -32.85 -13.82
C THR A 166 7.07 -32.19 -14.53
N GLY A 167 7.22 -30.95 -15.01
CA GLY A 167 6.14 -30.26 -15.69
C GLY A 167 6.53 -28.89 -16.23
N VAL A 168 5.59 -28.29 -16.94
CA VAL A 168 5.65 -26.93 -17.48
C VAL A 168 4.33 -26.23 -17.22
N ILE A 169 4.40 -24.96 -16.87
CA ILE A 169 3.23 -24.08 -16.80
C ILE A 169 3.33 -23.11 -17.96
N LEU A 170 2.27 -23.02 -18.76
CA LEU A 170 2.18 -22.07 -19.86
C LEU A 170 1.15 -20.98 -19.59
N GLN A 171 1.41 -19.80 -20.13
CA GLN A 171 0.52 -18.66 -20.11
C GLN A 171 0.61 -17.95 -21.48
N GLY A 172 -0.48 -17.34 -21.94
CA GLY A 172 -0.49 -16.56 -23.19
C GLY A 172 0.24 -15.22 -23.04
N ARG A 173 0.27 -14.39 -24.09
CA ARG A 173 0.97 -13.11 -24.07
C ARG A 173 0.21 -12.04 -23.29
N SER A 174 0.90 -11.38 -22.35
CA SER A 174 0.40 -10.12 -21.78
C SER A 174 0.50 -9.03 -22.84
N SER A 175 -0.65 -8.48 -23.25
CA SER A 175 -0.74 -7.41 -24.22
C SER A 175 -2.16 -6.87 -24.26
N ILE A 176 -2.28 -5.54 -24.27
CA ILE A 176 -3.55 -4.85 -24.46
C ILE A 176 -3.93 -4.72 -25.94
N TRP A 177 -2.96 -4.91 -26.84
CA TRP A 177 -3.11 -4.67 -28.28
C TRP A 177 -3.35 -5.94 -29.08
N SER A 178 -3.00 -7.11 -28.51
CA SER A 178 -2.95 -8.37 -29.25
C SER A 178 -3.25 -9.57 -28.37
N TRP A 179 -3.88 -10.55 -28.99
CA TRP A 179 -4.41 -11.74 -28.36
C TRP A 179 -3.64 -12.93 -28.92
N ASP A 180 -2.61 -13.37 -28.20
CA ASP A 180 -1.71 -14.42 -28.66
C ASP A 180 -1.50 -15.49 -27.57
N TRP A 181 -1.76 -16.75 -27.91
CA TRP A 181 -1.49 -17.88 -27.01
C TRP A 181 -1.36 -19.20 -27.78
N VAL A 182 -0.72 -20.17 -27.12
CA VAL A 182 -0.50 -21.53 -27.65
C VAL A 182 -1.53 -22.49 -27.07
N HIS A 183 -2.22 -23.22 -27.96
CA HIS A 183 -3.26 -24.20 -27.59
C HIS A 183 -2.70 -25.57 -27.29
N THR A 184 -1.72 -26.04 -28.05
CA THR A 184 -1.06 -27.33 -27.79
C THR A 184 0.42 -27.24 -28.06
N TYR A 185 1.20 -28.00 -27.32
CA TYR A 185 2.66 -28.03 -27.45
C TYR A 185 3.23 -29.41 -27.12
N LYS A 186 4.47 -29.63 -27.53
CA LYS A 186 5.29 -30.79 -27.16
C LYS A 186 6.47 -30.32 -26.33
N VAL A 187 7.06 -31.24 -25.57
CA VAL A 187 8.27 -30.98 -24.80
C VAL A 187 9.37 -31.93 -25.23
N GLN A 188 10.59 -31.41 -25.33
CA GLN A 188 11.80 -32.19 -25.60
C GLN A 188 12.87 -31.84 -24.56
N THR A 189 13.72 -32.81 -24.22
CA THR A 189 14.83 -32.62 -23.26
C THR A 189 16.15 -33.06 -23.86
N SER A 190 17.26 -32.49 -23.36
CA SER A 190 18.60 -32.79 -23.85
C SER A 190 19.66 -32.61 -22.76
N ASN A 191 20.77 -33.32 -22.88
CA ASN A 191 21.95 -33.15 -22.02
C ASN A 191 23.05 -32.31 -22.66
N ASP A 192 23.06 -32.19 -23.99
CA ASP A 192 24.14 -31.59 -24.78
C ASP A 192 23.66 -30.45 -25.68
N SER A 193 22.36 -30.14 -25.67
CA SER A 193 21.67 -29.18 -26.56
C SER A 193 21.65 -29.55 -28.07
N ILE A 194 22.24 -30.70 -28.44
CA ILE A 194 22.36 -31.18 -29.82
C ILE A 194 21.38 -32.32 -30.07
N SER A 195 21.40 -33.35 -29.21
CA SER A 195 20.51 -34.51 -29.28
C SER A 195 19.31 -34.31 -28.37
N TRP A 196 18.10 -34.34 -28.94
CA TRP A 196 16.86 -34.07 -28.24
C TRP A 196 15.98 -35.33 -28.12
N LYS A 197 15.49 -35.59 -26.92
CA LYS A 197 14.57 -36.69 -26.60
C LYS A 197 13.17 -36.12 -26.34
N PRO A 198 12.13 -36.55 -27.07
CA PRO A 198 10.77 -36.10 -26.80
C PRO A 198 10.25 -36.66 -25.47
N CYS A 199 9.40 -35.89 -24.79
CA CYS A 199 8.61 -36.40 -23.69
C CYS A 199 7.55 -37.37 -24.23
N MET A 200 7.46 -38.56 -23.63
CA MET A 200 6.60 -39.64 -24.10
C MET A 200 5.41 -39.83 -23.15
N ASN A 201 4.26 -40.20 -23.73
CA ASN A 201 3.13 -40.74 -23.01
C ASN A 201 2.94 -42.20 -23.46
N GLY A 202 3.56 -43.12 -22.73
CA GLY A 202 3.72 -44.51 -23.18
C GLY A 202 4.59 -44.59 -24.44
N THR A 203 4.01 -45.04 -25.56
CA THR A 203 4.74 -45.23 -26.82
C THR A 203 4.61 -44.07 -27.81
N LYS A 204 3.85 -43.02 -27.48
CA LYS A 204 3.62 -41.85 -28.35
C LYS A 204 4.24 -40.60 -27.74
N GLU A 205 4.65 -39.65 -28.58
CA GLU A 205 5.06 -38.32 -28.10
C GLU A 205 3.88 -37.65 -27.37
N ALA A 206 4.14 -37.15 -26.16
CA ALA A 206 3.15 -36.44 -25.38
C ALA A 206 2.83 -35.09 -26.03
N ILE A 207 1.53 -34.84 -26.25
CA ILE A 207 1.00 -33.53 -26.63
C ILE A 207 0.29 -32.98 -25.41
N PHE A 208 0.70 -31.78 -24.99
CA PHE A 208 0.15 -31.09 -23.85
C PHE A 208 -0.82 -30.01 -24.30
N GLU A 209 -1.91 -29.88 -23.57
CA GLU A 209 -2.85 -28.77 -23.71
C GLU A 209 -2.26 -27.53 -23.05
N GLY A 210 -2.32 -26.41 -23.76
CA GLY A 210 -1.88 -25.10 -23.31
C GLY A 210 -3.07 -24.20 -22.97
N ASN A 211 -2.97 -22.94 -23.36
CA ASN A 211 -3.90 -21.89 -22.94
C ASN A 211 -5.11 -21.75 -23.87
N ARG A 212 -6.16 -21.12 -23.33
CA ARG A 212 -7.36 -20.71 -24.05
C ARG A 212 -7.55 -19.19 -24.06
N ASP A 213 -6.73 -18.48 -23.30
CA ASP A 213 -6.71 -17.03 -23.10
C ASP A 213 -5.25 -16.57 -22.83
N SER A 214 -5.06 -15.26 -22.65
CA SER A 214 -3.73 -14.67 -22.38
C SER A 214 -3.27 -14.77 -20.93
N GLU A 215 -4.18 -14.88 -19.97
CA GLU A 215 -3.91 -14.60 -18.56
C GLU A 215 -3.82 -15.84 -17.67
N THR A 216 -4.58 -16.88 -17.97
CA THR A 216 -4.72 -18.06 -17.09
C THR A 216 -3.50 -18.97 -17.22
N PRO A 217 -2.73 -19.21 -16.15
CA PRO A 217 -1.67 -20.20 -16.16
C PRO A 217 -2.24 -21.63 -16.26
N VAL A 218 -1.64 -22.45 -17.12
CA VAL A 218 -2.05 -23.85 -17.35
C VAL A 218 -0.90 -24.79 -17.07
N LEU A 219 -1.07 -25.63 -16.04
CA LEU A 219 -0.12 -26.67 -15.65
C LEU A 219 -0.25 -27.90 -16.56
N ALA A 220 0.88 -28.35 -17.09
CA ALA A 220 1.03 -29.66 -17.71
C ALA A 220 2.09 -30.48 -16.96
N VAL A 221 1.64 -31.57 -16.34
CA VAL A 221 2.52 -32.54 -15.67
C VAL A 221 3.00 -33.57 -16.69
N PHE A 222 4.27 -33.93 -16.63
CA PHE A 222 4.84 -34.94 -17.51
C PHE A 222 4.37 -36.33 -17.09
N PRO A 223 3.98 -37.21 -18.04
CA PRO A 223 3.62 -38.60 -17.73
C PRO A 223 4.74 -39.35 -17.03
N GLU A 224 5.98 -39.08 -17.45
CA GLU A 224 7.20 -39.59 -16.84
C GLU A 224 8.19 -38.42 -16.63
N PRO A 225 8.73 -38.23 -15.40
CA PRO A 225 9.75 -37.22 -15.15
C PRO A 225 11.00 -37.46 -16.01
N ALA A 226 11.55 -36.38 -16.57
CA ALA A 226 12.72 -36.45 -17.44
C ALA A 226 13.95 -35.85 -16.75
N VAL A 227 15.05 -36.60 -16.68
CA VAL A 227 16.32 -36.09 -16.17
C VAL A 227 17.15 -35.54 -17.32
N ALA A 228 17.38 -34.22 -17.31
CA ALA A 228 18.16 -33.55 -18.33
C ALA A 228 18.72 -32.20 -17.85
N ARG A 229 19.60 -31.59 -18.64
CA ARG A 229 20.08 -30.20 -18.40
C ARG A 229 19.22 -29.16 -19.13
N TYR A 230 18.80 -29.48 -20.34
CA TYR A 230 18.04 -28.58 -21.21
C TYR A 230 16.63 -29.09 -21.42
N ILE A 231 15.70 -28.16 -21.53
CA ILE A 231 14.30 -28.41 -21.89
C ILE A 231 13.87 -27.46 -23.01
N ARG A 232 13.09 -27.96 -23.96
CA ARG A 232 12.45 -27.21 -25.05
C ARG A 232 10.94 -27.37 -24.99
N ILE A 233 10.25 -26.26 -25.17
CA ILE A 233 8.80 -26.17 -25.33
C ILE A 233 8.54 -25.88 -26.82
N ASN A 234 7.83 -26.77 -27.50
CA ASN A 234 7.61 -26.77 -28.95
C ASN A 234 6.12 -26.58 -29.29
N PRO A 235 5.67 -25.35 -29.61
CA PRO A 235 4.29 -25.09 -29.99
C PRO A 235 3.82 -25.91 -31.20
N GLN A 236 2.61 -26.46 -31.14
CA GLN A 236 2.00 -27.28 -32.19
C GLN A 236 0.77 -26.64 -32.83
N THR A 237 -0.08 -26.02 -32.01
CA THR A 237 -1.24 -25.23 -32.43
C THR A 237 -1.35 -23.97 -31.56
N TRP A 238 -1.87 -22.90 -32.13
CA TRP A 238 -2.02 -21.58 -31.49
C TRP A 238 -3.32 -20.93 -31.93
N TYR A 239 -3.66 -19.80 -31.31
CA TYR A 239 -4.86 -19.04 -31.66
C TYR A 239 -4.88 -18.67 -33.14
N LYS A 240 -5.98 -18.97 -33.84
CA LYS A 240 -6.08 -18.85 -35.32
C LYS A 240 -5.86 -17.43 -35.84
N ASN A 241 -6.23 -16.42 -35.05
CA ASN A 241 -6.10 -15.01 -35.43
C ASN A 241 -4.87 -14.34 -34.76
N GLY A 242 -4.03 -15.12 -34.09
CA GLY A 242 -2.83 -14.64 -33.40
C GLY A 242 -1.58 -15.36 -33.91
N THR A 243 -0.49 -15.18 -33.18
CA THR A 243 0.83 -15.71 -33.48
C THR A 243 1.31 -16.68 -32.40
N ILE A 244 2.45 -17.34 -32.64
CA ILE A 244 3.06 -18.22 -31.64
C ILE A 244 3.71 -17.35 -30.57
N CYS A 245 2.98 -17.11 -29.48
CA CYS A 245 3.48 -16.45 -28.28
C CYS A 245 3.17 -17.27 -27.04
N LEU A 246 4.14 -17.35 -26.14
CA LEU A 246 3.95 -17.96 -24.82
C LEU A 246 4.86 -17.35 -23.76
N ARG A 247 4.38 -17.44 -22.53
CA ARG A 247 5.08 -17.28 -21.27
C ARG A 247 5.16 -18.66 -20.60
N ALA A 248 6.24 -18.95 -19.88
CA ALA A 248 6.42 -20.26 -19.27
C ALA A 248 7.07 -20.20 -17.88
N GLU A 249 6.76 -21.21 -17.07
CA GLU A 249 7.55 -21.64 -15.91
C GLU A 249 7.84 -23.14 -16.05
N VAL A 250 8.98 -23.58 -15.54
CA VAL A 250 9.42 -24.98 -15.62
C VAL A 250 9.52 -25.54 -14.21
N LEU A 251 8.91 -26.70 -13.99
CA LEU A 251 8.98 -27.40 -12.71
C LEU A 251 10.10 -28.43 -12.73
N GLY A 252 10.98 -28.41 -11.72
CA GLY A 252 12.06 -29.38 -11.66
C GLY A 252 12.82 -29.44 -10.35
N CYS A 253 13.24 -30.64 -9.97
CA CYS A 253 14.00 -30.90 -8.76
C CYS A 253 15.49 -31.02 -9.07
N THR A 254 16.32 -30.41 -8.23
CA THR A 254 17.76 -30.65 -8.26
C THR A 254 18.07 -32.08 -7.87
N LEU A 255 18.91 -32.75 -8.66
CA LEU A 255 19.45 -34.06 -8.31
C LEU A 255 20.67 -33.90 -7.38
N PRO A 256 20.85 -34.80 -6.40
CA PRO A 256 22.07 -34.84 -5.61
C PRO A 256 23.27 -35.11 -6.52
N ASP A 257 24.28 -34.23 -6.45
CA ASP A 257 25.51 -34.39 -7.23
C ASP A 257 26.42 -35.43 -6.54
N PRO A 258 26.69 -36.59 -7.17
CA PRO A 258 27.51 -37.64 -6.57
C PRO A 258 28.98 -37.21 -6.34
N ASN A 259 29.45 -36.12 -6.97
CA ASN A 259 30.81 -35.60 -6.81
C ASN A 259 30.91 -34.42 -5.82
N LYS A 260 29.79 -33.92 -5.28
CA LYS A 260 29.80 -32.91 -4.21
C LYS A 260 29.52 -33.56 -2.85
N ILE A 261 30.60 -34.00 -2.20
CA ILE A 261 30.60 -34.59 -0.84
C ILE A 261 30.25 -33.54 0.25
N TYR A 262 30.29 -32.24 -0.08
CA TYR A 262 29.95 -31.16 0.83
C TYR A 262 28.80 -30.29 0.28
N PRO A 263 27.58 -30.37 0.83
CA PRO A 263 26.46 -29.47 0.51
C PRO A 263 26.67 -28.00 0.95
N TRP A 264 27.86 -27.65 1.46
CA TRP A 264 28.10 -26.46 2.28
C TRP A 264 28.38 -25.14 1.52
N GLN A 265 28.19 -25.07 0.20
CA GLN A 265 28.59 -23.89 -0.59
C GLN A 265 27.46 -23.08 -1.23
N MET A 266 26.17 -23.42 -1.03
CA MET A 266 25.06 -22.65 -1.61
C MET A 266 23.87 -22.42 -0.67
N GLU A 267 23.81 -23.08 0.49
CA GLU A 267 23.01 -22.56 1.58
C GLU A 267 23.85 -21.46 2.23
N GLN A 268 23.54 -20.19 1.95
CA GLN A 268 23.74 -19.20 3.01
C GLN A 268 23.10 -19.83 4.23
N VAL A 269 23.90 -20.13 5.25
CA VAL A 269 23.41 -20.78 6.47
C VAL A 269 22.35 -19.84 7.04
N ILE A 270 21.09 -20.14 6.78
CA ILE A 270 19.97 -19.39 7.35
C ILE A 270 20.05 -19.68 8.85
N GLN A 271 20.69 -18.77 9.58
CA GLN A 271 20.90 -18.91 11.02
C GLN A 271 19.56 -18.85 11.77
N ASP A 272 18.57 -18.19 11.16
CA ASP A 272 17.25 -17.97 11.72
C ASP A 272 16.37 -19.21 11.50
N LYS A 273 16.07 -19.94 12.58
CA LYS A 273 15.16 -21.10 12.53
C LYS A 273 13.71 -20.61 12.60
N LEU A 274 13.16 -20.19 11.46
CA LEU A 274 11.79 -19.66 11.30
C LEU A 274 10.90 -20.63 10.47
N ASP A 275 9.57 -20.47 10.54
CA ASP A 275 8.62 -21.28 9.75
C ASP A 275 8.48 -20.70 8.32
N PHE A 276 9.30 -21.19 7.38
CA PHE A 276 9.26 -20.78 5.98
C PHE A 276 8.31 -21.64 5.16
N ARG A 277 7.07 -21.17 5.02
CA ARG A 277 6.03 -21.73 4.14
C ARG A 277 4.90 -20.71 3.98
N HIS A 278 3.96 -20.98 3.08
CA HIS A 278 2.74 -20.20 2.99
C HIS A 278 1.75 -20.61 4.07
N HIS A 279 1.26 -19.64 4.82
CA HIS A 279 0.33 -19.87 5.92
C HIS A 279 -1.10 -19.52 5.50
N ASN A 280 -1.97 -20.52 5.35
CA ASN A 280 -3.41 -20.22 5.25
C ASN A 280 -3.91 -19.49 6.51
N TYR A 281 -5.12 -18.94 6.46
CA TYR A 281 -5.67 -18.15 7.54
C TYR A 281 -5.68 -18.88 8.90
N LYS A 282 -5.95 -20.19 8.92
CA LYS A 282 -5.92 -20.99 10.15
C LYS A 282 -4.50 -21.14 10.69
N GLU A 283 -3.54 -21.34 9.80
CA GLU A 283 -2.12 -21.50 10.13
C GLU A 283 -1.47 -20.19 10.57
N MET A 284 -1.81 -19.08 9.91
CA MET A 284 -1.40 -17.72 10.31
C MET A 284 -1.84 -17.44 11.75
N ARG A 285 -3.11 -17.70 12.07
CA ARG A 285 -3.63 -17.58 13.45
C ARG A 285 -2.86 -18.45 14.45
N LYS A 286 -2.53 -19.68 14.05
CA LYS A 286 -1.78 -20.62 14.90
C LYS A 286 -0.36 -20.12 15.16
N LEU A 287 0.32 -19.60 14.14
CA LEU A 287 1.67 -19.02 14.26
C LEU A 287 1.63 -17.79 15.18
N MET A 288 0.74 -16.83 14.91
CA MET A 288 0.57 -15.64 15.76
C MET A 288 0.30 -16.02 17.21
N LYS A 289 -0.58 -17.00 17.45
CA LYS A 289 -0.85 -17.54 18.79
C LYS A 289 0.42 -18.09 19.44
N SER A 290 1.19 -18.90 18.72
CA SER A 290 2.41 -19.51 19.24
C SER A 290 3.49 -18.48 19.60
N VAL A 291 3.63 -17.41 18.81
CA VAL A 291 4.54 -16.29 19.11
C VAL A 291 4.11 -15.61 20.41
N ASN A 292 2.82 -15.32 20.55
CA ASN A 292 2.31 -14.67 21.75
C ASN A 292 2.39 -15.54 23.01
N GLU A 293 2.22 -16.85 22.88
CA GLU A 293 2.46 -17.80 23.99
C GLU A 293 3.95 -17.90 24.35
N ALA A 294 4.85 -17.72 23.38
CA ALA A 294 6.30 -17.76 23.60
C ALA A 294 6.86 -16.46 24.21
N CYS A 295 6.23 -15.31 23.95
CA CYS A 295 6.65 -13.97 24.36
C CYS A 295 5.50 -13.10 24.95
N PRO A 296 4.69 -13.61 25.90
CA PRO A 296 3.46 -12.94 26.35
C PRO A 296 3.69 -11.58 27.01
N ASN A 297 4.90 -11.34 27.53
CA ASN A 297 5.23 -10.08 28.19
C ASN A 297 5.45 -8.93 27.21
N ILE A 298 5.73 -9.23 25.94
CA ILE A 298 6.04 -8.21 24.94
C ILE A 298 5.09 -8.22 23.75
N THR A 299 4.11 -9.12 23.72
CA THR A 299 3.18 -9.25 22.59
C THR A 299 1.74 -9.14 23.04
N ARG A 300 0.90 -8.58 22.16
CA ARG A 300 -0.56 -8.64 22.30
C ARG A 300 -1.20 -8.83 20.93
N ILE A 301 -2.25 -9.64 20.87
CA ILE A 301 -2.99 -9.88 19.63
C ILE A 301 -4.38 -9.28 19.76
N TYR A 302 -4.81 -8.54 18.74
CA TYR A 302 -6.15 -8.00 18.67
C TYR A 302 -6.68 -8.00 17.24
N SER A 303 -7.97 -7.75 17.08
CA SER A 303 -8.63 -7.65 15.77
C SER A 303 -9.07 -6.20 15.51
N ILE A 304 -8.80 -5.67 14.32
CA ILE A 304 -9.25 -4.31 13.91
C ILE A 304 -10.63 -4.31 13.25
N GLY A 305 -11.11 -5.47 12.83
CA GLY A 305 -12.38 -5.63 12.15
C GLY A 305 -12.53 -7.03 11.58
N LYS A 306 -13.49 -7.20 10.67
CA LYS A 306 -13.68 -8.45 9.93
C LYS A 306 -13.74 -8.15 8.43
N SER A 307 -13.24 -9.08 7.64
CA SER A 307 -13.41 -9.10 6.20
C SER A 307 -14.86 -9.33 5.82
N TYR A 308 -15.19 -9.18 4.54
CA TYR A 308 -16.52 -9.47 4.03
C TYR A 308 -16.97 -10.91 4.32
N ALA A 309 -16.07 -11.89 4.16
CA ALA A 309 -16.38 -13.28 4.46
C ALA A 309 -16.45 -13.58 5.97
N GLY A 310 -16.12 -12.61 6.83
CA GLY A 310 -16.20 -12.69 8.28
C GLY A 310 -14.90 -13.10 8.97
N LEU A 311 -13.77 -13.10 8.26
CA LEU A 311 -12.45 -13.37 8.83
C LEU A 311 -11.96 -12.14 9.61
N LYS A 312 -11.53 -12.32 10.85
CA LYS A 312 -10.94 -11.24 11.64
C LYS A 312 -9.62 -10.77 11.03
N LEU A 313 -9.43 -9.45 10.97
CA LEU A 313 -8.17 -8.81 10.58
C LEU A 313 -7.30 -8.69 11.83
N TYR A 314 -6.39 -9.63 12.02
CA TYR A 314 -5.54 -9.71 13.22
C TYR A 314 -4.31 -8.83 13.10
N VAL A 315 -3.95 -8.20 14.22
CA VAL A 315 -2.73 -7.43 14.38
C VAL A 315 -1.91 -8.00 15.53
N MET A 316 -0.60 -8.14 15.31
CA MET A 316 0.38 -8.37 16.39
C MET A 316 0.89 -7.03 16.88
N GLU A 317 0.66 -6.73 18.14
CA GLU A 317 1.34 -5.67 18.86
C GLU A 317 2.62 -6.23 19.50
N ILE A 318 3.73 -5.52 19.37
CA ILE A 318 5.00 -5.83 20.03
C ILE A 318 5.53 -4.55 20.70
N SER A 319 5.65 -4.57 22.03
CA SER A 319 6.15 -3.48 22.90
C SER A 319 6.51 -4.09 24.25
N ASP A 320 7.34 -3.45 25.08
CA ASP A 320 7.56 -3.90 26.46
C ASP A 320 6.36 -3.64 27.40
N ASN A 321 5.42 -2.78 27.01
CA ASN A 321 4.15 -2.54 27.71
C ASN A 321 2.92 -2.74 26.80
N PRO A 322 2.68 -3.98 26.33
CA PRO A 322 1.65 -4.24 25.33
C PRO A 322 0.26 -3.87 25.85
N GLY A 323 -0.43 -3.07 25.03
CA GLY A 323 -1.80 -2.66 25.18
C GLY A 323 -2.01 -1.25 25.70
N LYS A 324 -0.94 -0.54 26.00
CA LYS A 324 -0.97 0.81 26.54
C LYS A 324 0.00 1.68 25.75
N HIS A 325 -0.48 2.85 25.34
CA HIS A 325 0.39 3.89 24.81
C HIS A 325 1.21 4.52 25.95
N GLU A 326 2.52 4.66 25.77
CA GLU A 326 3.41 5.33 26.71
C GLU A 326 3.84 6.71 26.20
N LEU A 327 3.92 7.66 27.13
CA LEU A 327 4.20 9.05 26.79
C LEU A 327 5.56 9.19 26.07
N GLY A 328 5.52 9.66 24.82
CA GLY A 328 6.70 9.85 23.98
C GLY A 328 7.22 8.59 23.29
N GLU A 329 6.57 7.44 23.46
CA GLU A 329 6.80 6.20 22.70
C GLU A 329 6.07 6.29 21.34
N PRO A 330 6.78 6.33 20.21
CA PRO A 330 6.14 6.38 18.91
C PRO A 330 5.44 5.06 18.56
N GLU A 331 4.30 5.19 17.88
CA GLU A 331 3.53 4.08 17.33
C GLU A 331 3.94 3.83 15.86
N PHE A 332 4.37 2.61 15.55
CA PHE A 332 4.78 2.17 14.22
C PHE A 332 3.83 1.08 13.69
N ARG A 333 3.57 1.04 12.37
CA ARG A 333 2.88 -0.11 11.76
C ARG A 333 3.45 -0.63 10.44
N TYR A 334 3.36 -1.94 10.24
CA TYR A 334 3.45 -2.56 8.93
C TYR A 334 2.10 -3.16 8.53
N VAL A 335 1.73 -2.99 7.27
CA VAL A 335 0.55 -3.60 6.66
C VAL A 335 0.97 -4.45 5.48
N ALA A 336 0.44 -5.67 5.38
CA ALA A 336 0.67 -6.53 4.22
C ALA A 336 -0.62 -7.19 3.75
N GLY A 337 -0.56 -7.76 2.55
CA GLY A 337 -1.66 -8.51 1.95
C GLY A 337 -2.91 -7.66 1.76
N MET A 338 -2.76 -6.39 1.38
CA MET A 338 -3.86 -5.57 0.87
C MET A 338 -4.39 -6.15 -0.44
N HIS A 339 -3.48 -6.57 -1.32
CA HIS A 339 -3.79 -7.51 -2.38
C HIS A 339 -3.50 -8.93 -1.89
N GLY A 340 -4.51 -9.80 -1.91
CA GLY A 340 -4.39 -11.14 -1.33
C GLY A 340 -3.41 -12.05 -2.07
N ASN A 341 -3.12 -11.80 -3.35
CA ASN A 341 -2.14 -12.54 -4.14
C ASN A 341 -0.71 -11.98 -4.08
N GLU A 342 -0.48 -10.87 -3.36
CA GLU A 342 0.84 -10.29 -3.12
C GLU A 342 1.35 -10.79 -1.76
N VAL A 343 1.85 -12.03 -1.78
CA VAL A 343 1.98 -12.89 -0.59
C VAL A 343 3.25 -12.64 0.22
N LEU A 344 4.34 -12.19 -0.42
CA LEU A 344 5.63 -12.10 0.25
C LEU A 344 5.58 -11.23 1.51
N GLY A 345 4.91 -10.07 1.45
CA GLY A 345 4.76 -9.19 2.61
C GLY A 345 4.09 -9.87 3.80
N ARG A 346 3.08 -10.71 3.57
CA ARG A 346 2.38 -11.47 4.62
C ARG A 346 3.35 -12.39 5.35
N GLU A 347 4.10 -13.20 4.61
CA GLU A 347 5.02 -14.18 5.19
C GLU A 347 6.21 -13.48 5.89
N LEU A 348 6.73 -12.39 5.31
CA LEU A 348 7.76 -11.57 5.96
C LEU A 348 7.31 -11.01 7.32
N LEU A 349 6.05 -10.56 7.44
CA LEU A 349 5.53 -10.08 8.73
C LEU A 349 5.36 -11.22 9.75
N LEU A 350 4.96 -12.42 9.33
CA LEU A 350 4.90 -13.59 10.22
C LEU A 350 6.30 -14.01 10.69
N ASN A 351 7.27 -14.03 9.77
CA ASN A 351 8.67 -14.31 10.11
C ASN A 351 9.27 -13.22 11.00
N LEU A 352 8.91 -11.95 10.80
CA LEU A 352 9.32 -10.84 11.67
C LEU A 352 8.78 -11.00 13.10
N MET A 353 7.52 -11.40 13.27
CA MET A 353 6.94 -11.69 14.60
C MET A 353 7.72 -12.78 15.34
N GLU A 354 8.02 -13.90 14.66
CA GLU A 354 8.84 -14.98 15.24
C GLU A 354 10.26 -14.49 15.57
N TYR A 355 10.91 -13.80 14.62
CA TYR A 355 12.27 -13.29 14.77
C TYR A 355 12.39 -12.33 15.95
N MET A 356 11.50 -11.33 16.06
CA MET A 356 11.54 -10.36 17.16
C MET A 356 11.38 -11.04 18.52
N CYS A 357 10.45 -12.00 18.65
CA CYS A 357 10.30 -12.78 19.88
C CYS A 357 11.56 -13.61 20.21
N GLN A 358 12.11 -14.33 19.22
CA GLN A 358 13.30 -15.15 19.43
C GLN A 358 14.53 -14.31 19.81
N GLU A 359 14.79 -13.22 19.10
CA GLU A 359 15.96 -12.36 19.33
C GLU A 359 15.84 -11.54 20.62
N TYR A 360 14.63 -11.11 20.99
CA TYR A 360 14.38 -10.49 22.28
C TYR A 360 14.73 -11.43 23.43
N LYS A 361 14.32 -12.72 23.35
CA LYS A 361 14.68 -13.73 24.36
C LYS A 361 16.17 -14.04 24.41
N LYS A 362 16.88 -13.90 23.28
CA LYS A 362 18.35 -14.03 23.23
C LYS A 362 19.08 -12.80 23.76
N GLY A 363 18.38 -11.68 24.00
CA GLY A 363 18.98 -10.45 24.49
C GLY A 363 19.71 -9.64 23.41
N ASN A 364 19.32 -9.79 22.13
CA ASN A 364 19.85 -9.00 21.03
C ASN A 364 19.52 -7.52 21.26
N GLN A 365 20.56 -6.69 21.47
CA GLN A 365 20.38 -5.30 21.90
C GLN A 365 19.58 -4.46 20.89
N ARG A 366 19.74 -4.71 19.59
CA ARG A 366 18.99 -3.99 18.54
C ARG A 366 17.49 -4.22 18.69
N VAL A 367 17.08 -5.49 18.83
CA VAL A 367 15.67 -5.86 18.98
C VAL A 367 15.12 -5.46 20.34
N VAL A 368 15.88 -5.65 21.42
CA VAL A 368 15.47 -5.25 22.77
C VAL A 368 15.23 -3.74 22.85
N GLN A 369 16.11 -2.93 22.26
CA GLN A 369 15.93 -1.48 22.22
C GLN A 369 14.72 -1.10 21.37
N LEU A 370 14.56 -1.70 20.18
CA LEU A 370 13.43 -1.41 19.31
C LEU A 370 12.08 -1.70 19.98
N VAL A 371 11.96 -2.81 20.72
CA VAL A 371 10.74 -3.21 21.46
C VAL A 371 10.46 -2.31 22.67
N LYS A 372 11.48 -1.74 23.30
CA LYS A 372 11.31 -0.84 24.46
C LYS A 372 11.01 0.60 24.08
N ASP A 373 11.58 1.03 22.96
CA ASP A 373 11.49 2.42 22.54
C ASP A 373 10.31 2.63 21.56
N THR A 374 9.68 1.57 21.06
CA THR A 374 8.67 1.62 19.99
C THR A 374 7.52 0.65 20.26
N ARG A 375 6.30 1.14 20.01
CA ARG A 375 5.12 0.30 19.98
C ARG A 375 4.78 -0.11 18.55
N ILE A 376 5.00 -1.39 18.26
CA ILE A 376 5.02 -1.92 16.89
C ILE A 376 3.73 -2.69 16.62
N HIS A 377 3.06 -2.39 15.50
CA HIS A 377 1.84 -3.06 15.10
C HIS A 377 1.97 -3.70 13.71
N LEU A 378 1.83 -5.03 13.63
CA LEU A 378 2.02 -5.79 12.40
C LEU A 378 0.69 -6.42 11.94
N LEU A 379 0.15 -5.96 10.82
CA LEU A 379 -1.04 -6.50 10.15
C LEU A 379 -0.61 -7.38 8.96
N PRO A 380 -0.49 -8.72 9.12
CA PRO A 380 0.02 -9.61 8.06
C PRO A 380 -0.93 -9.77 6.88
N SER A 381 -2.24 -9.50 7.06
CA SER A 381 -3.22 -9.69 5.99
C SER A 381 -4.41 -8.75 6.16
N MET A 382 -4.43 -7.69 5.37
CA MET A 382 -5.55 -6.76 5.28
C MET A 382 -6.71 -7.37 4.45
N ASN A 383 -6.41 -8.16 3.42
CA ASN A 383 -7.35 -8.90 2.56
C ASN A 383 -7.19 -10.42 2.73
N PRO A 384 -7.64 -11.00 3.85
CA PRO A 384 -7.55 -12.45 4.05
C PRO A 384 -8.47 -13.25 3.12
N ASP A 385 -9.55 -12.65 2.61
CA ASP A 385 -10.49 -13.32 1.71
C ASP A 385 -9.85 -13.57 0.32
N GLY A 386 -9.24 -12.54 -0.26
CA GLY A 386 -8.48 -12.65 -1.51
C GLY A 386 -7.29 -13.60 -1.38
N TYR A 387 -6.60 -13.59 -0.23
CA TYR A 387 -5.49 -14.51 0.03
C TYR A 387 -5.94 -15.98 0.02
N GLU A 388 -7.05 -16.34 0.67
CA GLU A 388 -7.54 -17.72 0.64
C GLU A 388 -7.89 -18.19 -0.79
N MET A 389 -8.35 -17.28 -1.65
CA MET A 389 -8.58 -17.60 -3.07
C MET A 389 -7.27 -17.89 -3.83
N ALA A 390 -6.26 -17.04 -3.65
CA ALA A 390 -4.95 -17.24 -4.26
C ALA A 390 -4.25 -18.50 -3.71
N TYR A 391 -4.25 -18.68 -2.38
CA TYR A 391 -3.62 -19.79 -1.68
C TYR A 391 -4.16 -21.15 -2.13
N LYS A 392 -5.49 -21.28 -2.28
CA LYS A 392 -6.12 -22.51 -2.80
C LYS A 392 -5.64 -22.88 -4.20
N LYS A 393 -5.37 -21.88 -5.04
CA LYS A 393 -4.91 -22.08 -6.41
C LYS A 393 -3.42 -22.47 -6.44
N GLY A 394 -2.64 -21.92 -5.51
CA GLY A 394 -1.18 -22.12 -5.41
C GLY A 394 -0.39 -20.98 -6.08
N SER A 395 0.85 -20.81 -5.62
CA SER A 395 1.78 -19.74 -6.04
C SER A 395 1.89 -19.60 -7.55
N GLU A 396 2.04 -20.71 -8.25
CA GLU A 396 2.36 -20.74 -9.68
C GLU A 396 1.12 -20.58 -10.57
N LEU A 397 -0.07 -20.73 -10.00
CA LEU A 397 -1.32 -20.82 -10.76
C LEU A 397 -2.33 -19.72 -10.43
N SER A 398 -2.09 -18.91 -9.39
CA SER A 398 -2.92 -17.74 -9.09
C SER A 398 -2.82 -16.66 -10.18
N GLY A 399 -1.67 -16.57 -10.86
CA GLY A 399 -1.43 -15.54 -11.87
C GLY A 399 -1.52 -14.13 -11.28
N TRP A 400 -1.76 -13.14 -12.14
CA TRP A 400 -1.64 -11.71 -11.77
C TRP A 400 -2.84 -11.12 -11.02
N ALA A 401 -4.04 -11.69 -11.19
CA ALA A 401 -5.30 -11.09 -10.73
C ALA A 401 -6.07 -11.91 -9.68
N LEU A 402 -5.95 -13.25 -9.68
CA LEU A 402 -6.77 -14.09 -8.79
C LEU A 402 -6.38 -13.86 -7.33
N GLY A 403 -7.30 -13.32 -6.55
CA GLY A 403 -7.08 -13.00 -5.13
C GLY A 403 -6.53 -11.60 -4.88
N ARG A 404 -6.34 -10.76 -5.91
CA ARG A 404 -5.96 -9.35 -5.75
C ARG A 404 -7.05 -8.55 -5.04
N TYR A 405 -8.26 -8.60 -5.57
CA TYR A 405 -9.41 -7.83 -5.10
C TYR A 405 -9.98 -8.38 -3.79
N SER A 406 -10.76 -7.56 -3.09
CA SER A 406 -11.60 -8.02 -1.98
C SER A 406 -12.63 -9.05 -2.47
N TRP A 407 -13.33 -9.71 -1.55
CA TRP A 407 -14.42 -10.63 -1.91
C TRP A 407 -15.49 -10.00 -2.82
N GLU A 408 -15.72 -8.68 -2.66
CA GLU A 408 -16.70 -7.91 -3.43
C GLU A 408 -16.16 -7.41 -4.77
N GLY A 409 -14.91 -7.75 -5.13
CA GLY A 409 -14.26 -7.31 -6.36
C GLY A 409 -13.68 -5.89 -6.29
N ILE A 410 -13.40 -5.38 -5.09
CA ILE A 410 -12.88 -4.03 -4.85
C ILE A 410 -11.36 -4.06 -4.77
N ASP A 411 -10.68 -3.18 -5.50
CA ASP A 411 -9.25 -2.94 -5.30
C ASP A 411 -9.09 -2.06 -4.06
N MET A 412 -8.51 -2.63 -2.99
CA MET A 412 -8.43 -1.96 -1.70
C MET A 412 -7.48 -0.76 -1.72
N ASN A 413 -6.52 -0.71 -2.66
CA ASN A 413 -5.63 0.44 -2.82
C ASN A 413 -6.25 1.57 -3.66
N HIS A 414 -7.51 1.42 -4.08
CA HIS A 414 -8.33 2.46 -4.73
C HIS A 414 -9.59 2.78 -3.92
N ASN A 415 -9.68 2.25 -2.69
CA ASN A 415 -10.91 2.29 -1.92
C ASN A 415 -10.86 3.26 -0.74
N PHE A 416 -9.71 3.84 -0.39
CA PHE A 416 -9.62 4.89 0.63
C PHE A 416 -10.26 6.18 0.13
N ALA A 417 -10.67 7.06 1.05
CA ALA A 417 -11.24 8.35 0.66
C ALA A 417 -10.19 9.17 -0.10
N ASP A 418 -10.52 9.63 -1.30
CA ASP A 418 -9.69 10.58 -2.04
C ASP A 418 -9.72 11.93 -1.32
N LEU A 419 -8.64 12.22 -0.59
CA LEU A 419 -8.42 13.49 0.10
C LEU A 419 -7.53 14.43 -0.72
N ASN A 420 -6.91 13.94 -1.79
CA ASN A 420 -6.05 14.71 -2.66
C ASN A 420 -6.88 15.73 -3.44
N THR A 421 -7.99 15.28 -4.05
CA THR A 421 -8.95 16.17 -4.72
C THR A 421 -9.50 17.22 -3.77
N VAL A 422 -9.88 16.83 -2.55
CA VAL A 422 -10.38 17.76 -1.52
C VAL A 422 -9.33 18.82 -1.17
N MET A 423 -8.06 18.41 -1.04
CA MET A 423 -6.95 19.33 -0.78
C MET A 423 -6.75 20.31 -1.93
N TRP A 424 -6.68 19.83 -3.17
CA TRP A 424 -6.43 20.69 -4.34
C TRP A 424 -7.58 21.63 -4.61
N ASP A 425 -8.84 21.17 -4.51
CA ASP A 425 -10.02 22.02 -4.62
C ASP A 425 -10.01 23.15 -3.59
N ALA A 426 -9.63 22.83 -2.34
CA ALA A 426 -9.51 23.84 -1.29
C ALA A 426 -8.43 24.88 -1.62
N ILE A 427 -7.27 24.45 -2.14
CA ILE A 427 -6.17 25.33 -2.56
C ILE A 427 -6.59 26.26 -3.70
N GLU A 428 -7.43 25.79 -4.62
CA GLU A 428 -7.90 26.60 -5.76
C GLU A 428 -8.98 27.61 -5.38
N LEU A 429 -9.87 27.25 -4.46
CA LEU A 429 -11.00 28.09 -4.05
C LEU A 429 -10.65 29.11 -2.97
N GLU A 430 -9.70 28.82 -2.07
CA GLU A 430 -9.39 29.70 -0.94
C GLU A 430 -8.29 30.71 -1.29
N THR A 431 -8.63 31.99 -1.19
CA THR A 431 -7.67 33.10 -1.45
C THR A 431 -6.78 33.40 -0.26
N ASP A 432 -7.20 33.03 0.96
CA ASP A 432 -6.43 33.21 2.18
C ASP A 432 -5.72 31.93 2.61
N LYS A 433 -4.43 31.83 2.29
CA LYS A 433 -3.59 30.68 2.65
C LYS A 433 -3.60 30.34 4.15
N SER A 434 -3.88 31.31 5.02
CA SER A 434 -3.92 31.06 6.48
C SER A 434 -5.11 30.21 6.94
N LYS A 435 -6.11 30.01 6.06
CA LYS A 435 -7.30 29.18 6.33
C LYS A 435 -7.24 27.79 5.70
N LEU A 436 -6.24 27.53 4.86
CA LEU A 436 -6.08 26.22 4.23
C LEU A 436 -5.74 25.17 5.28
N ILE A 437 -6.51 24.10 5.28
CA ILE A 437 -6.18 22.89 6.02
C ILE A 437 -5.11 22.17 5.19
N ASN A 438 -4.02 21.75 5.83
CA ASN A 438 -2.92 21.02 5.20
C ASN A 438 -2.59 19.70 5.95
N HIS A 439 -3.47 19.30 6.86
CA HIS A 439 -3.37 18.11 7.71
C HIS A 439 -4.75 17.73 8.27
N TYR A 440 -4.99 16.44 8.52
CA TYR A 440 -6.27 15.94 9.06
C TYR A 440 -7.48 16.41 8.26
N PHE A 441 -7.44 16.21 6.94
CA PHE A 441 -8.59 16.47 6.09
C PHE A 441 -9.79 15.65 6.55
N PRO A 442 -10.97 16.24 6.77
CA PRO A 442 -12.13 15.47 7.20
C PRO A 442 -12.54 14.47 6.12
N ILE A 443 -12.90 13.25 6.52
CA ILE A 443 -13.46 12.26 5.61
C ILE A 443 -14.82 12.77 5.12
N PRO A 444 -15.09 12.79 3.80
CA PRO A 444 -16.39 13.22 3.27
C PRO A 444 -17.55 12.44 3.89
N GLU A 445 -18.64 13.12 4.25
CA GLU A 445 -19.79 12.48 4.91
C GLU A 445 -20.38 11.33 4.08
N GLN A 446 -20.40 11.50 2.75
CA GLN A 446 -20.84 10.48 1.80
C GLN A 446 -20.06 9.17 1.96
N TYR A 447 -18.75 9.24 2.20
CA TYR A 447 -17.88 8.08 2.38
C TYR A 447 -18.19 7.28 3.66
N THR A 448 -18.73 7.96 4.68
CA THR A 448 -19.15 7.34 5.94
C THR A 448 -20.58 6.75 5.89
N SER A 449 -21.32 7.00 4.81
CA SER A 449 -22.66 6.46 4.64
C SER A 449 -22.65 4.93 4.52
N LYS A 450 -23.77 4.29 4.89
CA LYS A 450 -23.94 2.83 4.77
C LYS A 450 -23.99 2.36 3.31
N ASP A 451 -24.41 3.25 2.42
CA ASP A 451 -24.57 2.96 1.00
C ASP A 451 -23.27 3.24 0.21
N ALA A 452 -22.25 3.82 0.85
CA ALA A 452 -20.96 4.04 0.21
C ALA A 452 -20.23 2.73 -0.04
N PHE A 453 -19.66 2.63 -1.24
CA PHE A 453 -18.88 1.48 -1.68
C PHE A 453 -17.48 1.48 -1.07
N VAL A 454 -17.42 1.12 0.20
CA VAL A 454 -16.19 1.01 0.98
C VAL A 454 -16.16 -0.36 1.62
N ALA A 455 -15.13 -1.13 1.27
CA ALA A 455 -14.92 -2.48 1.76
C ALA A 455 -14.84 -2.48 3.30
N PRO A 456 -15.38 -3.52 3.98
CA PRO A 456 -15.32 -3.60 5.44
C PRO A 456 -13.87 -3.59 5.96
N GLU A 457 -12.92 -4.12 5.20
CA GLU A 457 -11.48 -4.09 5.48
C GLU A 457 -10.94 -2.65 5.48
N THR A 458 -11.29 -1.86 4.46
CA THR A 458 -10.89 -0.44 4.38
C THR A 458 -11.44 0.35 5.56
N ARG A 459 -12.72 0.15 5.93
CA ARG A 459 -13.32 0.81 7.11
C ARG A 459 -12.62 0.41 8.41
N ALA A 460 -12.24 -0.86 8.56
CA ALA A 460 -11.51 -1.35 9.73
C ALA A 460 -10.14 -0.69 9.84
N VAL A 461 -9.41 -0.55 8.73
CA VAL A 461 -8.08 0.09 8.71
C VAL A 461 -8.19 1.59 8.96
N ILE A 462 -9.15 2.30 8.36
CA ILE A 462 -9.38 3.73 8.66
C ILE A 462 -9.67 3.94 10.15
N SER A 463 -10.55 3.13 10.74
CA SER A 463 -10.84 3.23 12.18
C SER A 463 -9.59 2.95 13.01
N TRP A 464 -8.77 1.97 12.62
CA TRP A 464 -7.52 1.65 13.29
C TRP A 464 -6.52 2.82 13.24
N MET A 465 -6.36 3.45 12.07
CA MET A 465 -5.51 4.64 11.88
C MET A 465 -5.97 5.84 12.72
N GLN A 466 -7.27 5.98 12.98
CA GLN A 466 -7.81 7.06 13.83
C GLN A 466 -7.64 6.79 15.33
N ASN A 467 -7.53 5.52 15.74
CA ASN A 467 -7.52 5.12 17.15
C ASN A 467 -6.11 5.10 17.77
N ILE A 468 -5.07 4.97 16.95
CA ILE A 468 -3.67 4.89 17.41
C ILE A 468 -2.89 6.02 16.73
N PRO A 469 -2.07 6.80 17.47
CA PRO A 469 -1.31 7.92 16.91
C PRO A 469 -0.08 7.43 16.11
N PHE A 470 -0.31 6.70 15.02
CA PHE A 470 0.77 6.20 14.15
C PHE A 470 1.63 7.33 13.61
N VAL A 471 2.95 7.15 13.70
CA VAL A 471 3.97 8.10 13.26
C VAL A 471 4.55 7.70 11.91
N LEU A 472 4.89 6.42 11.77
CA LEU A 472 5.50 5.85 10.56
C LEU A 472 4.85 4.53 10.21
N SER A 473 4.63 4.30 8.92
CA SER A 473 4.04 3.10 8.37
C SER A 473 4.69 2.71 7.05
N ALA A 474 4.59 1.44 6.70
CA ALA A 474 4.78 0.99 5.34
C ALA A 474 3.79 -0.12 5.00
N ASN A 475 3.26 -0.09 3.77
CA ASN A 475 2.48 -1.19 3.24
C ASN A 475 3.30 -2.01 2.23
N LEU A 476 3.17 -3.33 2.31
CA LEU A 476 4.01 -4.29 1.61
C LEU A 476 3.23 -4.94 0.46
N HIS A 477 3.76 -4.78 -0.74
CA HIS A 477 3.19 -5.21 -2.01
C HIS A 477 4.15 -6.12 -2.79
N GLY A 478 3.67 -6.65 -3.91
CA GLY A 478 4.46 -7.46 -4.83
C GLY A 478 4.04 -7.28 -6.28
N GLY A 479 4.96 -7.59 -7.19
CA GLY A 479 4.83 -7.47 -8.64
C GLY A 479 5.94 -6.62 -9.26
N GLU A 480 6.57 -5.75 -8.47
CA GLU A 480 7.76 -5.02 -8.88
C GLU A 480 8.81 -5.03 -7.76
N LEU A 481 9.92 -4.33 -7.95
CA LEU A 481 10.98 -4.23 -6.95
C LEU A 481 11.50 -2.78 -6.85
N VAL A 482 10.76 -1.97 -6.09
CA VAL A 482 10.90 -0.52 -5.91
C VAL A 482 10.20 -0.07 -4.61
N VAL A 483 10.60 1.07 -4.05
CA VAL A 483 9.83 1.72 -2.97
C VAL A 483 9.14 2.98 -3.52
N THR A 484 7.81 3.03 -3.42
CA THR A 484 7.03 4.19 -3.84
C THR A 484 6.69 5.09 -2.66
N TYR A 485 6.58 6.39 -2.91
CA TYR A 485 6.26 7.37 -1.88
C TYR A 485 5.27 8.44 -2.38
N PRO A 486 4.48 9.04 -1.47
CA PRO A 486 3.46 10.04 -1.81
C PRO A 486 3.94 11.23 -2.66
N PHE A 487 3.04 11.90 -3.38
CA PHE A 487 1.65 11.49 -3.60
C PHE A 487 1.54 10.39 -4.66
N ASP A 488 0.54 9.52 -4.51
CA ASP A 488 0.19 8.49 -5.49
C ASP A 488 -0.78 9.02 -6.57
N MET A 489 -1.55 10.07 -6.28
CA MET A 489 -2.46 10.70 -7.25
C MET A 489 -1.83 11.91 -7.95
N THR A 490 -2.08 12.04 -9.26
CA THR A 490 -1.77 13.23 -10.07
C THR A 490 -2.83 14.31 -9.95
N ARG A 491 -2.46 15.59 -10.11
CA ARG A 491 -3.39 16.72 -9.97
C ARG A 491 -4.48 16.78 -11.07
N ASP A 492 -4.11 16.63 -12.33
CA ASP A 492 -5.02 16.84 -13.48
C ASP A 492 -5.51 15.52 -14.11
N TRP A 493 -5.57 14.45 -13.32
CA TRP A 493 -5.86 13.08 -13.81
C TRP A 493 -4.92 12.60 -14.93
N ALA A 494 -3.73 13.22 -15.01
CA ALA A 494 -2.68 12.76 -15.90
C ALA A 494 -2.32 11.30 -15.55
N PRO A 495 -2.05 10.43 -16.54
CA PRO A 495 -1.68 9.03 -16.22
C PRO A 495 -0.41 8.94 -15.37
N ARG A 496 0.53 9.89 -15.57
CA ARG A 496 1.80 10.00 -14.87
C ARG A 496 2.24 11.45 -14.75
N GLU A 497 2.54 11.88 -13.53
CA GLU A 497 3.12 13.20 -13.25
C GLU A 497 3.82 13.21 -11.89
N HIS A 498 4.97 13.88 -11.81
CA HIS A 498 5.66 14.04 -10.53
C HIS A 498 4.89 14.98 -9.61
N THR A 499 4.30 14.40 -8.55
CA THR A 499 3.41 15.11 -7.63
C THR A 499 3.97 15.02 -6.20
N PRO A 500 4.91 15.91 -5.81
CA PRO A 500 5.60 15.83 -4.53
C PRO A 500 4.73 16.30 -3.36
N THR A 501 4.97 15.74 -2.18
CA THR A 501 4.42 16.26 -0.92
C THR A 501 5.25 17.42 -0.37
N PRO A 502 4.71 18.22 0.57
CA PRO A 502 5.52 19.17 1.36
C PRO A 502 6.72 18.52 2.08
N ASP A 503 6.63 17.23 2.42
CA ASP A 503 7.66 16.44 3.09
C ASP A 503 8.47 15.54 2.11
N ASP A 504 8.48 15.84 0.79
CA ASP A 504 9.14 15.03 -0.26
C ASP A 504 10.57 14.62 0.09
N SER A 505 11.37 15.56 0.62
CA SER A 505 12.77 15.28 0.98
C SER A 505 12.91 14.19 2.06
N PHE A 506 11.94 14.09 2.98
CA PHE A 506 11.94 13.08 4.03
C PHE A 506 11.37 11.76 3.51
N PHE A 507 10.32 11.79 2.69
CA PHE A 507 9.80 10.58 2.02
C PHE A 507 10.85 9.91 1.12
N ARG A 508 11.62 10.69 0.37
CA ARG A 508 12.74 10.18 -0.43
C ARG A 508 13.81 9.53 0.44
N TRP A 509 14.10 10.10 1.61
CA TRP A 509 14.99 9.48 2.59
C TRP A 509 14.43 8.13 3.08
N LEU A 510 13.18 8.09 3.53
CA LEU A 510 12.51 6.86 3.98
C LEU A 510 12.53 5.77 2.91
N ALA A 511 12.19 6.12 1.67
CA ALA A 511 12.21 5.19 0.54
C ALA A 511 13.63 4.67 0.27
N THR A 512 14.63 5.57 0.31
CA THR A 512 16.04 5.22 0.10
C THR A 512 16.54 4.27 1.18
N VAL A 513 16.16 4.47 2.45
CA VAL A 513 16.60 3.61 3.56
C VAL A 513 16.20 2.16 3.32
N TYR A 514 14.95 1.90 2.94
CA TYR A 514 14.52 0.54 2.65
C TYR A 514 15.21 -0.01 1.38
N ALA A 515 15.20 0.77 0.29
CA ALA A 515 15.67 0.33 -1.01
C ALA A 515 17.18 0.04 -1.06
N SER A 516 17.98 0.85 -0.38
CA SER A 516 19.45 0.68 -0.31
C SER A 516 19.89 -0.44 0.63
N THR A 517 19.06 -0.79 1.63
CA THR A 517 19.36 -1.88 2.57
C THR A 517 18.96 -3.24 2.01
N ASN A 518 18.01 -3.30 1.07
CA ASN A 518 17.55 -4.57 0.50
C ASN A 518 18.59 -5.11 -0.50
N HIS A 519 19.01 -6.36 -0.31
CA HIS A 519 20.11 -6.96 -1.08
C HIS A 519 19.85 -7.08 -2.59
N VAL A 520 18.62 -7.37 -2.99
CA VAL A 520 18.27 -7.55 -4.41
C VAL A 520 17.92 -6.21 -5.05
N MET A 521 17.18 -5.34 -4.34
CA MET A 521 16.76 -4.03 -4.83
C MET A 521 17.96 -3.11 -5.06
N SER A 522 18.94 -3.11 -4.16
CA SER A 522 20.17 -2.31 -4.26
C SER A 522 21.20 -2.82 -5.27
N ASN A 523 21.02 -4.04 -5.80
CA ASN A 523 21.98 -4.66 -6.71
C ASN A 523 21.99 -3.95 -8.09
N PRO A 524 23.12 -3.34 -8.51
CA PRO A 524 23.20 -2.62 -9.79
C PRO A 524 23.17 -3.54 -11.01
N ASP A 525 23.48 -4.84 -10.85
CA ASP A 525 23.51 -5.82 -11.92
C ASP A 525 22.17 -6.56 -12.09
N ARG A 526 21.13 -6.17 -11.33
CA ARG A 526 19.80 -6.79 -11.43
C ARG A 526 19.12 -6.41 -12.76
N ARG A 527 18.35 -7.35 -13.32
CA ARG A 527 17.47 -7.05 -14.46
C ARG A 527 16.12 -6.47 -13.98
N PRO A 528 15.44 -5.68 -14.81
CA PRO A 528 14.05 -5.27 -14.55
C PRO A 528 13.11 -6.47 -14.39
N CYS A 529 12.08 -6.33 -13.54
CA CYS A 529 11.01 -7.33 -13.43
C CYS A 529 10.25 -7.44 -14.74
N HIS A 530 9.67 -6.31 -15.17
CA HIS A 530 8.84 -6.23 -16.36
C HIS A 530 9.40 -5.23 -17.37
N TYR A 531 8.78 -4.06 -17.50
CA TYR A 531 9.10 -3.09 -18.56
C TYR A 531 9.73 -1.79 -18.04
N VAL A 532 9.66 -1.54 -16.73
CA VAL A 532 10.25 -0.35 -16.10
C VAL A 532 11.56 -0.71 -15.41
N ASP A 533 12.59 0.10 -15.64
CA ASP A 533 13.91 -0.05 -15.02
C ASP A 533 14.09 0.97 -13.88
N PHE A 534 13.72 0.56 -12.66
CA PHE A 534 13.76 1.41 -11.47
C PHE A 534 15.18 1.74 -10.98
N LEU A 535 16.23 1.07 -11.47
CA LEU A 535 17.62 1.45 -11.16
C LEU A 535 17.90 2.90 -11.61
N ARG A 536 17.28 3.34 -12.70
CA ARG A 536 17.37 4.72 -13.21
C ARG A 536 16.78 5.76 -12.26
N HIS A 537 15.98 5.31 -11.31
CA HIS A 537 15.34 6.13 -10.28
C HIS A 537 15.92 5.84 -8.89
N ASN A 538 17.11 5.23 -8.79
CA ASN A 538 17.71 4.78 -7.53
C ASN A 538 16.80 3.87 -6.70
N ASN A 539 15.94 3.08 -7.39
CA ASN A 539 15.00 2.14 -6.78
C ASN A 539 13.92 2.77 -5.89
N ILE A 540 13.71 4.08 -6.03
CA ILE A 540 12.62 4.81 -5.39
C ILE A 540 11.85 5.59 -6.45
N ILE A 541 10.54 5.78 -6.26
CA ILE A 541 9.76 6.58 -7.20
C ILE A 541 8.57 7.25 -6.49
N ASN A 542 8.25 8.48 -6.87
CA ASN A 542 6.99 9.08 -6.45
C ASN A 542 5.82 8.32 -7.11
N GLY A 543 4.79 7.96 -6.35
CA GLY A 543 3.70 7.10 -6.82
C GLY A 543 3.06 7.61 -8.10
N ALA A 544 2.62 8.86 -8.10
CA ALA A 544 2.02 9.54 -9.25
C ALA A 544 2.95 9.63 -10.47
N SER A 545 4.28 9.60 -10.28
CA SER A 545 5.25 9.55 -11.38
C SER A 545 5.28 8.19 -12.07
N TRP A 546 4.99 7.12 -11.33
CA TRP A 546 4.91 5.76 -11.86
C TRP A 546 3.56 5.49 -12.51
N HIS A 547 2.48 5.70 -11.77
CA HIS A 547 1.10 5.68 -12.24
C HIS A 547 0.18 6.32 -11.18
N THR A 548 -0.86 7.01 -11.63
CA THR A 548 -1.82 7.65 -10.74
C THR A 548 -2.70 6.61 -10.02
N VAL A 549 -2.80 6.70 -8.69
CA VAL A 549 -3.65 5.82 -7.85
C VAL A 549 -4.52 6.69 -6.93
N PRO A 550 -5.74 7.06 -7.36
CA PRO A 550 -6.68 7.77 -6.51
C PRO A 550 -7.21 6.85 -5.41
N GLY A 551 -7.38 7.38 -4.19
CA GLY A 551 -7.89 6.60 -3.05
C GLY A 551 -6.88 5.57 -2.50
N SER A 552 -5.59 5.87 -2.58
CA SER A 552 -4.53 5.05 -2.00
C SER A 552 -4.45 5.14 -0.47
N MET A 553 -3.96 4.07 0.15
CA MET A 553 -3.77 4.05 1.61
C MET A 553 -2.64 4.99 2.06
N ASN A 554 -1.61 5.19 1.23
CA ASN A 554 -0.48 6.07 1.53
C ASN A 554 -0.94 7.52 1.69
N ASP A 555 -1.61 8.02 0.65
CA ASP A 555 -2.04 9.42 0.58
C ASP A 555 -3.08 9.69 1.67
N PHE A 556 -3.99 8.74 1.91
CA PHE A 556 -4.93 8.82 3.02
C PHE A 556 -4.23 8.92 4.39
N SER A 557 -3.20 8.09 4.63
CA SER A 557 -2.43 8.11 5.88
C SER A 557 -1.82 9.49 6.13
N TYR A 558 -1.19 10.07 5.11
CA TYR A 558 -0.53 11.37 5.20
C TYR A 558 -1.51 12.54 5.31
N LEU A 559 -2.63 12.51 4.59
CA LEU A 559 -3.59 13.61 4.57
C LEU A 559 -4.58 13.58 5.75
N HIS A 560 -4.94 12.40 6.25
CA HIS A 560 -5.94 12.26 7.33
C HIS A 560 -5.34 12.12 8.73
N THR A 561 -4.07 11.71 8.85
CA THR A 561 -3.43 11.41 10.14
C THR A 561 -2.03 12.05 10.23
N ASN A 562 -1.29 11.76 11.30
CA ASN A 562 0.13 12.13 11.43
C ASN A 562 1.08 11.14 10.70
N CYS A 563 0.55 10.00 10.27
CA CYS A 563 1.36 8.86 9.85
C CYS A 563 1.97 9.07 8.47
N PHE A 564 3.30 8.95 8.38
CA PHE A 564 3.98 8.92 7.09
C PHE A 564 3.98 7.48 6.60
N GLU A 565 3.41 7.21 5.43
CA GLU A 565 3.34 5.87 4.86
C GLU A 565 4.00 5.81 3.48
N VAL A 566 4.71 4.71 3.20
CA VAL A 566 5.28 4.37 1.89
C VAL A 566 4.80 2.99 1.45
N THR A 567 4.82 2.72 0.15
CA THR A 567 4.59 1.37 -0.39
C THR A 567 5.90 0.73 -0.79
N VAL A 568 6.10 -0.51 -0.38
CA VAL A 568 7.29 -1.31 -0.70
C VAL A 568 6.87 -2.46 -1.61
N GLU A 569 7.36 -2.46 -2.84
CA GLU A 569 7.23 -3.59 -3.78
C GLU A 569 8.41 -4.55 -3.54
N LEU A 570 8.11 -5.73 -3.03
CA LEU A 570 9.10 -6.64 -2.43
C LEU A 570 9.72 -7.63 -3.41
N SER A 571 9.02 -8.00 -4.48
CA SER A 571 9.42 -9.07 -5.40
C SER A 571 8.71 -8.96 -6.74
N CYS A 572 9.38 -9.39 -7.82
CA CYS A 572 8.77 -9.46 -9.16
C CYS A 572 7.64 -10.51 -9.23
N ASP A 573 7.84 -11.64 -8.54
CA ASP A 573 6.81 -12.66 -8.36
C ASP A 573 5.87 -12.19 -7.22
N LYS A 574 4.58 -12.07 -7.50
CA LYS A 574 3.59 -11.67 -6.50
C LYS A 574 3.39 -12.73 -5.42
N PHE A 575 3.49 -14.00 -5.82
CA PHE A 575 3.28 -15.16 -4.98
C PHE A 575 4.47 -16.12 -5.13
N PRO A 576 5.66 -15.72 -4.62
CA PRO A 576 6.86 -16.54 -4.76
C PRO A 576 6.67 -17.90 -4.08
N HIS A 577 7.16 -18.95 -4.73
CA HIS A 577 7.05 -20.31 -4.19
C HIS A 577 7.73 -20.45 -2.81
N ALA A 578 7.21 -21.34 -1.97
CA ALA A 578 7.67 -21.54 -0.58
C ALA A 578 9.19 -21.80 -0.44
N SER A 579 9.82 -22.42 -1.44
CA SER A 579 11.27 -22.66 -1.47
C SER A 579 12.12 -21.39 -1.60
N GLU A 580 11.51 -20.26 -1.94
CA GLU A 580 12.19 -18.96 -2.15
C GLU A 580 12.09 -18.06 -0.91
N LEU A 581 11.09 -18.29 -0.04
CA LEU A 581 10.85 -17.51 1.17
C LEU A 581 12.08 -17.33 2.07
N PRO A 582 12.95 -18.34 2.29
CA PRO A 582 14.12 -18.13 3.14
C PRO A 582 15.12 -17.12 2.55
N ALA A 583 15.29 -17.11 1.23
CA ALA A 583 16.15 -16.14 0.56
C ALA A 583 15.52 -14.75 0.60
N GLU A 584 14.20 -14.66 0.40
CA GLU A 584 13.49 -13.39 0.47
C GLU A 584 13.47 -12.78 1.88
N TRP A 585 13.43 -13.62 2.92
CA TRP A 585 13.64 -13.17 4.30
C TRP A 585 15.02 -12.52 4.47
N VAL A 586 16.08 -13.18 4.00
CA VAL A 586 17.44 -12.61 4.07
C VAL A 586 17.53 -11.30 3.30
N ASN A 587 16.88 -11.19 2.14
CA ASN A 587 16.89 -9.96 1.33
C ASN A 587 16.23 -8.76 2.03
N ASN A 588 15.23 -9.00 2.89
CA ASN A 588 14.37 -7.95 3.44
C ASN A 588 14.55 -7.71 4.95
N LYS A 589 15.09 -8.67 5.71
CA LYS A 589 15.18 -8.60 7.18
C LYS A 589 15.80 -7.30 7.68
N ASP A 590 16.98 -6.95 7.16
CA ASP A 590 17.67 -5.73 7.58
C ASP A 590 16.94 -4.46 7.12
N SER A 591 16.29 -4.47 5.95
CA SER A 591 15.46 -3.35 5.49
C SER A 591 14.26 -3.12 6.40
N LEU A 592 13.55 -4.17 6.81
CA LEU A 592 12.40 -4.08 7.71
C LEU A 592 12.81 -3.46 9.07
N LEU A 593 13.90 -3.93 9.67
CA LEU A 593 14.39 -3.41 10.95
C LEU A 593 14.88 -1.96 10.82
N THR A 594 15.69 -1.67 9.79
CA THR A 594 16.28 -0.34 9.58
C THR A 594 15.24 0.71 9.23
N TYR A 595 14.19 0.32 8.50
CA TYR A 595 13.06 1.19 8.22
C TYR A 595 12.25 1.50 9.48
N MET A 596 11.95 0.51 10.32
CA MET A 596 11.28 0.72 11.61
C MET A 596 12.05 1.70 12.50
N GLU A 597 13.37 1.59 12.55
CA GLU A 597 14.24 2.50 13.30
C GLU A 597 14.12 3.98 12.86
N GLN A 598 13.63 4.26 11.65
CA GLN A 598 13.43 5.64 11.18
C GLN A 598 12.32 6.39 11.91
N VAL A 599 11.44 5.68 12.64
CA VAL A 599 10.40 6.32 13.47
C VAL A 599 11.00 7.19 14.58
N HIS A 600 12.27 6.95 14.93
CA HIS A 600 13.04 7.68 15.94
C HIS A 600 13.82 8.88 15.38
N ARG A 601 13.50 9.36 14.17
CA ARG A 601 14.14 10.55 13.58
C ARG A 601 13.31 11.82 13.75
N GLY A 602 13.97 12.97 13.58
CA GLY A 602 13.35 14.28 13.67
C GLY A 602 13.26 14.77 15.10
N ILE A 603 12.08 15.23 15.51
CA ILE A 603 11.82 15.74 16.86
C ILE A 603 10.63 15.01 17.49
N LYS A 604 10.63 14.95 18.81
CA LYS A 604 9.45 14.57 19.59
C LYS A 604 9.36 15.44 20.84
N GLY A 605 8.21 15.47 21.50
CA GLY A 605 8.06 16.22 22.74
C GLY A 605 6.64 16.20 23.25
N VAL A 606 6.39 16.95 24.32
CA VAL A 606 5.05 17.05 24.94
C VAL A 606 4.59 18.51 24.97
N VAL A 607 3.35 18.73 24.54
CA VAL A 607 2.64 19.99 24.65
C VAL A 607 1.83 20.00 25.93
N THR A 608 2.18 20.89 26.87
CA THR A 608 1.59 20.93 28.21
C THR A 608 0.99 22.29 28.55
N ASP A 609 -0.04 22.29 29.40
CA ASP A 609 -0.54 23.51 30.03
C ASP A 609 0.47 24.02 31.07
N LYS A 610 0.85 25.30 30.97
CA LYS A 610 1.85 25.92 31.85
C LYS A 610 1.48 25.91 33.35
N GLU A 611 0.19 25.90 33.69
CA GLU A 611 -0.30 25.92 35.07
C GLU A 611 -0.58 24.52 35.60
N THR A 612 -1.22 23.66 34.81
CA THR A 612 -1.64 22.32 35.28
C THR A 612 -0.64 21.21 34.96
N GLU A 613 0.33 21.49 34.10
CA GLU A 613 1.31 20.52 33.55
C GLU A 613 0.68 19.32 32.81
N ALA A 614 -0.64 19.38 32.59
CA ALA A 614 -1.38 18.37 31.85
C ALA A 614 -1.09 18.48 30.34
N GLY A 615 -1.01 17.33 29.67
CA GLY A 615 -0.94 17.24 28.22
C GLY A 615 -2.11 17.93 27.54
N ILE A 616 -1.85 18.62 26.44
CA ILE A 616 -2.86 19.31 25.62
C ILE A 616 -3.05 18.48 24.35
N PRO A 617 -4.18 17.74 24.22
CA PRO A 617 -4.46 16.98 23.01
C PRO A 617 -4.80 17.89 21.83
N ASP A 618 -4.62 17.38 20.61
CA ASP A 618 -4.96 18.04 19.36
C ASP A 618 -4.30 19.42 19.16
N ALA A 619 -3.25 19.73 19.93
CA ALA A 619 -2.42 20.90 19.65
C ALA A 619 -1.73 20.71 18.29
N ILE A 620 -1.75 21.76 17.47
CA ILE A 620 -1.17 21.78 16.13
C ILE A 620 0.30 22.20 16.25
N ILE A 621 1.19 21.35 15.76
CA ILE A 621 2.63 21.60 15.66
C ILE A 621 2.94 21.96 14.20
N LYS A 622 3.27 23.23 13.97
CA LYS A 622 3.63 23.77 12.66
C LYS A 622 5.14 23.92 12.56
N VAL A 623 5.73 23.38 11.51
CA VAL A 623 7.10 23.68 11.09
C VAL A 623 7.01 24.78 10.04
N ASP A 624 7.60 25.95 10.30
CA ASP A 624 7.35 27.14 9.45
C ASP A 624 7.81 26.99 7.99
N SER A 625 8.78 26.12 7.73
CA SER A 625 9.29 25.83 6.38
C SER A 625 8.56 24.71 5.65
N ILE A 626 7.59 24.02 6.27
CA ILE A 626 6.91 22.85 5.69
C ILE A 626 5.40 23.01 5.79
N ASP A 627 4.72 22.97 4.64
CA ASP A 627 3.28 23.16 4.53
C ASP A 627 2.48 21.87 4.79
N HIS A 628 2.81 21.19 5.88
CA HIS A 628 2.08 20.04 6.41
C HIS A 628 2.28 20.01 7.92
N HIS A 629 1.20 20.13 8.69
CA HIS A 629 1.28 20.21 10.15
C HIS A 629 0.88 18.87 10.79
N ILE A 630 1.22 18.67 12.05
CA ILE A 630 0.82 17.47 12.81
C ILE A 630 0.03 17.88 14.04
N ARG A 631 -0.63 16.90 14.66
CA ARG A 631 -1.32 17.06 15.94
C ARG A 631 -0.65 16.27 17.05
N SER A 632 -0.73 16.77 18.26
CA SER A 632 -0.40 16.00 19.46
C SER A 632 -1.47 14.96 19.75
N ALA A 633 -1.05 13.82 20.31
CA ALA A 633 -1.91 12.74 20.75
C ALA A 633 -2.65 13.09 22.07
N SER A 634 -3.37 12.12 22.63
CA SER A 634 -4.26 12.34 23.79
C SER A 634 -3.55 12.90 25.03
N ASP A 635 -2.29 12.51 25.24
CA ASP A 635 -1.47 12.94 26.38
C ASP A 635 -0.58 14.16 26.04
N GLY A 636 -0.81 14.78 24.88
CA GLY A 636 -0.13 15.99 24.41
C GLY A 636 1.24 15.73 23.78
N ASP A 637 1.70 14.49 23.72
CA ASP A 637 2.91 14.11 23.02
C ASP A 637 2.76 14.11 21.50
N TYR A 638 3.87 14.32 20.81
CA TYR A 638 3.91 14.40 19.37
C TYR A 638 5.26 13.93 18.82
N TRP A 639 5.26 13.52 17.56
CA TRP A 639 6.45 13.13 16.82
C TRP A 639 6.40 13.78 15.44
N ARG A 640 7.44 14.55 15.11
CA ARG A 640 7.58 15.17 13.80
C ARG A 640 8.86 14.68 13.14
N LEU A 641 8.68 13.82 12.15
CA LEU A 641 9.76 13.27 11.34
C LEU A 641 10.36 14.38 10.44
N LEU A 642 11.67 14.56 10.53
CA LEU A 642 12.41 15.64 9.85
C LEU A 642 13.82 15.17 9.51
N ASN A 643 14.36 15.71 8.41
CA ASN A 643 15.78 15.58 8.09
C ASN A 643 16.63 16.45 9.05
N PRO A 644 17.94 16.20 9.17
CA PRO A 644 18.83 17.04 9.98
C PRO A 644 18.81 18.51 9.53
N GLY A 645 18.61 19.42 10.48
CA GLY A 645 18.42 20.84 10.21
C GLY A 645 17.95 21.65 11.42
N GLU A 646 17.99 22.98 11.33
CA GLU A 646 17.38 23.89 12.31
C GLU A 646 15.97 24.26 11.83
N TYR A 647 14.96 24.07 12.68
CA TYR A 647 13.57 24.35 12.35
C TYR A 647 12.93 25.31 13.36
N GLU A 648 12.16 26.27 12.85
CA GLU A 648 11.29 27.12 13.68
C GLU A 648 9.91 26.49 13.76
N ILE A 649 9.47 26.26 15.00
CA ILE A 649 8.28 25.47 15.31
C ILE A 649 7.32 26.31 16.11
N THR A 650 6.12 26.44 15.58
CA THR A 650 5.02 27.17 16.20
C THR A 650 3.94 26.18 16.64
N VAL A 651 3.65 26.15 17.94
CA VAL A 651 2.59 25.30 18.50
C VAL A 651 1.37 26.15 18.83
N THR A 652 0.21 25.72 18.37
CA THR A 652 -1.09 26.36 18.60
C THR A 652 -2.08 25.35 19.15
N ALA A 653 -2.97 25.78 20.04
CA ALA A 653 -4.06 24.95 20.56
C ALA A 653 -5.27 25.82 20.88
N GLU A 654 -6.48 25.26 20.75
CA GLU A 654 -7.71 26.01 21.04
C GLU A 654 -7.72 26.50 22.49
N GLY A 655 -7.94 27.81 22.68
CA GLY A 655 -7.99 28.41 24.01
C GLY A 655 -6.63 28.76 24.62
N TYR A 656 -5.52 28.50 23.94
CA TYR A 656 -4.16 28.84 24.36
C TYR A 656 -3.51 29.93 23.48
N MET A 657 -2.50 30.61 24.02
CA MET A 657 -1.65 31.51 23.24
C MET A 657 -0.57 30.70 22.51
N PRO A 658 -0.29 30.97 21.22
CA PRO A 658 0.73 30.26 20.46
C PRO A 658 2.13 30.50 21.02
N VAL A 659 3.00 29.50 20.86
CA VAL A 659 4.41 29.56 21.27
C VAL A 659 5.28 29.11 20.11
N THR A 660 6.29 29.91 19.78
CA THR A 660 7.28 29.60 18.75
C THR A 660 8.63 29.36 19.40
N ARG A 661 9.31 28.28 18.99
CA ARG A 661 10.66 27.91 19.44
C ARG A 661 11.45 27.31 18.29
N LYS A 662 12.78 27.46 18.35
CA LYS A 662 13.70 26.74 17.47
C LYS A 662 14.01 25.36 18.04
N CYS A 663 13.93 24.32 17.21
CA CYS A 663 14.34 22.96 17.54
C CYS A 663 15.39 22.51 16.50
N GLN A 664 16.46 21.88 16.97
CA GLN A 664 17.52 21.36 16.12
C GLN A 664 17.31 19.86 15.91
N VAL A 665 17.50 19.37 14.69
CA VAL A 665 17.56 17.93 14.36
C VAL A 665 19.00 17.58 14.02
N TYR A 666 19.53 16.57 14.69
CA TYR A 666 20.91 16.09 14.51
C TYR A 666 20.95 14.88 13.55
N TYR A 667 22.16 14.51 13.12
CA TYR A 667 22.39 13.35 12.26
C TYR A 667 22.21 12.01 12.97
N GLU A 668 22.33 12.02 14.30
CA GLU A 668 22.17 10.84 15.14
C GLU A 668 20.76 10.24 15.00
N PRO A 669 20.63 8.91 15.06
CA PRO A 669 19.35 8.22 14.87
C PRO A 669 18.46 8.28 16.12
N HIS A 670 18.45 9.42 16.82
CA HIS A 670 17.62 9.65 18.01
C HIS A 670 16.83 10.94 17.83
N PRO A 671 15.58 10.99 18.30
CA PRO A 671 14.74 12.16 18.08
C PRO A 671 15.15 13.25 19.08
N THR A 672 15.20 14.49 18.61
CA THR A 672 15.49 15.61 19.52
C THR A 672 14.25 15.98 20.32
N ILE A 673 14.37 16.04 21.64
CA ILE A 673 13.27 16.43 22.53
C ILE A 673 13.02 17.93 22.41
N CYS A 674 11.80 18.33 22.05
CA CYS A 674 11.39 19.73 21.97
C CYS A 674 10.03 19.97 22.62
N ASP A 675 9.99 20.21 23.93
CA ASP A 675 8.73 20.40 24.65
C ASP A 675 8.15 21.82 24.53
N PHE A 676 6.82 21.93 24.63
CA PHE A 676 6.11 23.20 24.57
C PHE A 676 5.20 23.37 25.78
N ARG A 677 5.24 24.57 26.40
CA ARG A 677 4.37 24.94 27.52
C ARG A 677 3.47 26.10 27.10
N LEU A 678 2.18 25.82 26.90
CA LEU A 678 1.22 26.80 26.43
C LEU A 678 0.52 27.51 27.59
N THR A 679 0.22 28.79 27.41
CA THR A 679 -0.52 29.59 28.41
C THR A 679 -1.95 29.83 27.95
N LYS A 680 -2.93 29.52 28.79
CA LYS A 680 -4.34 29.76 28.48
C LYS A 680 -4.62 31.23 28.17
N THR A 681 -5.47 31.45 27.17
CA THR A 681 -5.94 32.80 26.83
C THR A 681 -6.80 33.38 27.97
N PRO A 682 -6.84 34.72 28.12
CA PRO A 682 -7.70 35.35 29.13
C PRO A 682 -9.19 34.97 29.00
N LYS A 683 -9.65 34.73 27.76
CA LYS A 683 -11.03 34.29 27.49
C LYS A 683 -11.29 32.87 28.02
N GLN A 684 -10.36 31.95 27.78
CA GLN A 684 -10.48 30.57 28.24
C GLN A 684 -10.39 30.46 29.76
N ARG A 685 -9.44 31.17 30.39
CA ARG A 685 -9.36 31.28 31.86
C ARG A 685 -10.67 31.80 32.46
N LEU A 686 -11.28 32.81 31.85
CA LEU A 686 -12.56 33.34 32.32
C LEU A 686 -13.70 32.30 32.18
N ARG A 687 -13.76 31.56 31.07
CA ARG A 687 -14.74 30.47 30.89
C ARG A 687 -14.60 29.41 31.98
N GLU A 688 -13.38 29.01 32.32
CA GLU A 688 -13.12 28.02 33.38
C GLU A 688 -13.49 28.54 34.78
N ILE A 689 -13.16 29.80 35.08
CA ILE A 689 -13.56 30.43 36.35
C ILE A 689 -15.10 30.46 36.48
N LEU A 690 -15.80 30.82 35.41
CA LEU A 690 -17.27 30.83 35.39
C LEU A 690 -17.85 29.42 35.52
N ALA A 691 -17.27 28.42 34.86
CA ALA A 691 -17.69 27.02 34.94
C ALA A 691 -17.49 26.44 36.37
N LYS A 692 -16.45 26.86 37.09
CA LYS A 692 -16.19 26.47 38.49
C LYS A 692 -17.00 27.29 39.52
N GLY A 693 -17.96 28.12 39.10
CA GLY A 693 -18.77 28.96 40.00
C GLY A 693 -18.01 30.15 40.60
N GLY A 694 -16.82 30.46 40.09
CA GLY A 694 -15.99 31.58 40.53
C GLY A 694 -16.55 32.93 40.08
N LYS A 695 -16.41 33.95 40.94
CA LYS A 695 -16.79 35.33 40.61
C LYS A 695 -15.76 35.92 39.63
N ILE A 696 -16.25 36.61 38.59
CA ILE A 696 -15.40 37.33 37.63
C ILE A 696 -14.45 38.27 38.41
N PRO A 697 -13.14 38.25 38.13
CA PRO A 697 -12.17 39.15 38.76
C PRO A 697 -12.61 40.63 38.69
N LYS A 698 -12.47 41.37 39.81
CA LYS A 698 -13.00 42.75 39.97
C LYS A 698 -12.44 43.72 38.92
N ASP A 699 -11.17 43.55 38.55
CA ASP A 699 -10.47 44.29 37.50
C ASP A 699 -11.09 44.05 36.11
N LEU A 700 -11.46 42.81 35.81
CA LEU A 700 -12.12 42.44 34.56
C LEU A 700 -13.56 42.96 34.50
N GLN A 701 -14.29 42.93 35.62
CA GLN A 701 -15.62 43.55 35.73
C GLN A 701 -15.56 45.06 35.45
N LEU A 702 -14.56 45.76 35.99
CA LEU A 702 -14.34 47.19 35.74
C LEU A 702 -14.03 47.47 34.26
N ARG A 703 -13.15 46.68 33.63
CA ARG A 703 -12.86 46.79 32.18
C ARG A 703 -14.08 46.52 31.30
N LEU A 704 -14.85 45.47 31.60
CA LEU A 704 -16.09 45.15 30.87
C LEU A 704 -17.13 46.25 31.03
N ARG A 705 -17.23 46.86 32.22
CA ARG A 705 -18.10 48.02 32.47
C ARG A 705 -17.66 49.22 31.63
N GLN A 706 -16.36 49.55 31.60
CA GLN A 706 -15.82 50.61 30.75
C GLN A 706 -16.07 50.38 29.26
N LEU A 707 -15.86 49.15 28.76
CA LEU A 707 -16.14 48.78 27.37
C LEU A 707 -17.63 48.89 27.03
N ARG A 708 -18.52 48.45 27.93
CA ARG A 708 -19.98 48.64 27.78
C ARG A 708 -20.33 50.12 27.71
N THR A 709 -19.80 50.96 28.59
CA THR A 709 -20.03 52.41 28.57
C THR A 709 -19.50 53.06 27.29
N ARG A 710 -18.33 52.62 26.79
CA ARG A 710 -17.76 53.11 25.53
C ARG A 710 -18.62 52.70 24.33
N LYS A 711 -19.07 51.45 24.28
CA LYS A 711 -19.98 50.96 23.22
C LYS A 711 -21.29 51.74 23.24
N LEU A 712 -21.88 51.93 24.44
CA LEU A 712 -23.07 52.77 24.66
C LEU A 712 -22.87 54.18 24.11
N ARG A 713 -21.77 54.86 24.47
CA ARG A 713 -21.44 56.20 23.96
C ARG A 713 -21.34 56.26 22.44
N VAL A 714 -20.76 55.25 21.80
CA VAL A 714 -20.68 55.16 20.33
C VAL A 714 -22.07 54.99 19.71
N THR A 715 -22.88 54.06 20.22
CA THR A 715 -24.27 53.88 19.75
C THR A 715 -25.13 55.12 19.96
N THR A 716 -25.03 55.77 21.13
CA THR A 716 -25.76 57.01 21.42
C THR A 716 -25.31 58.14 20.49
N LYS A 717 -24.01 58.26 20.21
CA LYS A 717 -23.48 59.24 19.24
C LYS A 717 -24.02 58.98 17.83
N ALA A 718 -24.06 57.72 17.38
CA ALA A 718 -24.60 57.35 16.08
C ALA A 718 -26.13 57.62 15.97
N ILE A 719 -26.89 57.31 17.03
CA ILE A 719 -28.33 57.61 17.10
C ILE A 719 -28.57 59.11 17.07
N ASN A 720 -27.79 59.90 17.82
CA ASN A 720 -27.91 61.35 17.84
C ASN A 720 -27.54 61.98 16.49
N GLN A 721 -26.52 61.45 15.80
CA GLN A 721 -26.19 61.88 14.44
C GLN A 721 -27.32 61.57 13.44
N ARG A 722 -27.96 60.39 13.52
CA ARG A 722 -29.13 60.04 12.70
C ARG A 722 -30.34 60.92 13.00
N ARG A 723 -30.59 61.28 14.26
CA ARG A 723 -31.65 62.20 14.65
C ARG A 723 -31.39 63.62 14.14
N ALA A 724 -30.15 64.09 14.23
CA ALA A 724 -29.75 65.39 13.71
C ALA A 724 -29.86 65.47 12.17
N SER A 725 -29.49 64.40 11.45
CA SER A 725 -29.69 64.34 9.99
C SER A 725 -31.17 64.32 9.61
N GLN A 726 -32.01 63.57 10.33
CA GLN A 726 -33.45 63.57 10.12
C GLN A 726 -34.11 64.92 10.43
N GLN A 727 -33.64 65.63 11.46
CA GLN A 727 -34.09 67.00 11.75
C GLN A 727 -33.67 68.00 10.67
N LYS A 728 -32.44 67.90 10.13
CA LYS A 728 -32.00 68.72 8.99
C LYS A 728 -32.85 68.46 7.73
N ILE A 729 -33.17 67.19 7.45
CA ILE A 729 -34.03 66.81 6.32
C ILE A 729 -35.47 67.35 6.50
N ARG A 730 -36.01 67.30 7.73
CA ARG A 730 -37.33 67.88 8.03
C ARG A 730 -37.35 69.41 7.98
N ALA A 731 -36.23 70.06 8.30
CA ALA A 731 -36.08 71.52 8.22
C ALA A 731 -35.86 72.01 6.78
N SER A 732 -35.41 71.17 5.84
CA SER A 732 -35.32 71.50 4.41
C SER A 732 -36.59 71.19 3.61
N GLN A 733 -37.62 70.61 4.25
CA GLN A 733 -38.92 70.30 3.65
C GLN A 733 -40.06 71.21 4.16
N ARG A 734 -39.73 72.18 5.01
CA ARG A 734 -40.56 73.35 5.34
C ARG A 734 -39.91 74.57 4.72
#